data_AF-A0A096BCI7-F1
#
_entry.id   AF-A0A096BCI7-F1
#
_cell.length_a   1.000
_cell.length_b   1.000
_cell.length_c   1.000
_cell.angle_alpha   90.00
_cell.angle_beta   90.00
_cell.angle_gamma   90.00
#
_symmetry.space_group_name_H-M   'P 1'
#
loop_
_entity.id
_entity.type
_entity.pdbx_description
1 polymer ?
#
loop_
_entity_poly.entity_id
_entity_poly.type
_entity_poly.pdbx_seq_one_letter_code
_entity_poly.pdbx_strand_id
1 'polypeptide(L)'
;MAGSSNQNAVFELPEGLTYIGRQTFKNCFASDVDAKVIIPASVETIGSEAFYSKRISQIIIQKEGDGWDPRLTGYDTSAFKTGNDDLLVVFLNRKSYVDYTVGRSFTGAVKRALSYPVTLTFQNAKEGVIKQDKLNYQSIQYEYDEAAGFWAVNQDYLLPQPAGEQVSKPGYNTFWTVDDKKLTDSGKINITSDNPTVEIDYVIQNPTIQPVADGTVQADFHTLSIDLDAAGPHTVGVQVSHPLLKEQQGTEDTYVYFQYCWWDESGEESGVNGPRSRAEPELFSSSAENGILNRVKTGNAVIPIDGQEHARTDGHYYMVEIYGYLVENGGTPELFYKSHHNFIDFGSDSDTEATVSRSYTLQVEVTQVERHAVLFQTGEHGTLERTSNFAVKDGSTMRKSGYPVPSVAADSGYSFTGWLGTDGITRTSNEVLDLTVTGDMTFTAQYAKDSGSGGSTGTARYTIEASAGHGGGISPDGRVRVSRGSDKTFRITPDAGYEIADVLVDGESVGAVSCYTFETVRKNHTIEAEFRAVEKAPDTGVDRWLNTTDHMAYLNGYGTGLFGPDDHMTRAQAAQMFYNLLLDQEVSAAVRFTDVPADAWYARAVETLASLGMVEGVGGGKFAPERTITRAEFTVMAMRFARLPEGGENPFSDVTSSDWFYDQVVGAVQYGWITGYTDGTFRPEATITRAEVTAITNRLLDRAADEDYVDDHAGELRQFPDVSASYWGYHDIVEAT
;
A
#
# COMPACT_ATOMS: atom_id res chain seq x y z
N MET A 1 -57.42 -10.38 22.18
CA MET A 1 -56.86 -9.07 22.58
C MET A 1 -55.45 -9.03 22.06
N ALA A 2 -55.20 -8.22 21.05
CA ALA A 2 -53.87 -8.05 20.46
C ALA A 2 -53.03 -7.20 21.44
N GLY A 3 -52.19 -7.87 22.22
CA GLY A 3 -51.11 -7.22 22.96
C GLY A 3 -49.90 -7.07 22.05
N SER A 4 -49.19 -5.96 22.16
CA SER A 4 -47.93 -5.68 21.46
C SER A 4 -46.97 -6.86 21.60
N SER A 5 -46.64 -7.54 20.49
CA SER A 5 -45.59 -8.55 20.43
C SER A 5 -44.25 -7.85 20.65
N ASN A 6 -43.57 -8.19 21.76
CA ASN A 6 -42.15 -7.91 21.89
C ASN A 6 -41.42 -8.56 20.71
N GLN A 7 -40.58 -7.80 20.00
CA GLN A 7 -39.79 -8.31 18.87
C GLN A 7 -38.86 -9.46 19.28
N ASN A 8 -38.45 -9.51 20.56
CA ASN A 8 -37.70 -10.61 21.16
C ASN A 8 -38.55 -11.30 22.24
N ALA A 9 -39.11 -12.47 21.92
CA ALA A 9 -39.87 -13.26 22.88
C ALA A 9 -38.97 -14.36 23.48
N VAL A 10 -38.62 -14.22 24.75
CA VAL A 10 -37.95 -15.29 25.51
C VAL A 10 -39.00 -16.28 25.99
N PHE A 11 -38.83 -17.55 25.61
CA PHE A 11 -39.72 -18.63 25.95
C PHE A 11 -39.00 -19.65 26.83
N GLU A 12 -39.18 -19.50 28.13
CA GLU A 12 -38.71 -20.46 29.13
C GLU A 12 -39.75 -21.57 29.31
N LEU A 13 -39.31 -22.81 29.14
CA LEU A 13 -40.14 -23.97 29.41
C LEU A 13 -40.14 -24.28 30.92
N PRO A 14 -41.25 -24.81 31.47
CA PRO A 14 -41.33 -25.11 32.91
C PRO A 14 -40.23 -26.10 33.35
N GLU A 15 -39.59 -25.84 34.49
CA GLU A 15 -38.52 -26.70 35.05
C GLU A 15 -38.96 -28.15 35.36
N GLY A 16 -40.27 -28.41 35.46
CA GLY A 16 -40.81 -29.76 35.66
C GLY A 16 -41.12 -30.52 34.36
N LEU A 17 -40.87 -29.92 33.19
CA LEU A 17 -41.20 -30.49 31.90
C LEU A 17 -40.24 -31.63 31.56
N THR A 18 -40.76 -32.82 31.31
CA THR A 18 -39.95 -34.01 30.97
C THR A 18 -40.09 -34.45 29.51
N TYR A 19 -41.17 -34.07 28.82
CA TYR A 19 -41.46 -34.53 27.45
C TYR A 19 -41.95 -33.39 26.55
N ILE A 20 -41.32 -33.23 25.39
CA ILE A 20 -41.77 -32.35 24.31
C ILE A 20 -42.15 -33.23 23.11
N GLY A 21 -43.43 -33.22 22.75
CA GLY A 21 -43.95 -34.04 21.66
C GLY A 21 -43.49 -33.61 20.27
N ARG A 22 -43.75 -34.47 19.30
CA ARG A 22 -43.58 -34.19 17.87
C ARG A 22 -44.35 -32.91 17.48
N GLN A 23 -43.70 -32.01 16.75
CA GLN A 23 -44.31 -30.78 16.21
C GLN A 23 -44.99 -29.85 17.24
N THR A 24 -44.61 -29.94 18.52
CA THR A 24 -45.23 -29.16 19.62
C THR A 24 -45.24 -27.65 19.35
N PHE A 25 -44.14 -27.09 18.85
CA PHE A 25 -43.97 -25.66 18.57
C PHE A 25 -43.93 -25.35 17.08
N LYS A 26 -44.60 -26.16 16.25
CA LYS A 26 -44.59 -25.98 14.80
C LYS A 26 -45.32 -24.70 14.36
N ASN A 27 -44.59 -23.75 13.80
CA ASN A 27 -45.06 -22.47 13.27
C ASN A 27 -46.02 -21.72 14.20
N CYS A 28 -45.76 -21.80 15.51
CA CYS A 28 -46.65 -21.26 16.54
C CYS A 28 -46.41 -19.77 16.87
N PHE A 29 -45.39 -19.15 16.26
CA PHE A 29 -45.02 -17.76 16.49
C PHE A 29 -45.48 -16.85 15.35
N ALA A 30 -45.85 -15.61 15.69
CA ALA A 30 -46.22 -14.58 14.72
C ALA A 30 -45.02 -14.18 13.84
N SER A 31 -45.30 -13.55 12.68
CA SER A 31 -44.28 -13.26 11.67
C SER A 31 -43.23 -12.24 12.09
N ASP A 32 -43.54 -11.42 13.10
CA ASP A 32 -42.74 -10.32 13.64
C ASP A 32 -41.98 -10.70 14.93
N VAL A 33 -42.14 -11.94 15.41
CA VAL A 33 -41.46 -12.43 16.61
C VAL A 33 -40.14 -13.09 16.26
N ASP A 34 -39.09 -12.75 16.99
CA ASP A 34 -37.90 -13.56 17.16
C ASP A 34 -37.96 -14.30 18.51
N ALA A 35 -38.15 -15.61 18.44
CA ALA A 35 -38.32 -16.49 19.58
C ALA A 35 -36.98 -17.12 19.99
N LYS A 36 -36.63 -16.97 21.26
CA LYS A 36 -35.49 -17.64 21.88
C LYS A 36 -35.98 -18.60 22.95
N VAL A 37 -35.47 -19.83 22.95
CA VAL A 37 -35.99 -20.92 23.77
C VAL A 37 -34.92 -21.42 24.73
N ILE A 38 -35.29 -21.58 26.01
CA ILE A 38 -34.47 -22.31 26.98
C ILE A 38 -35.18 -23.63 27.29
N ILE A 39 -34.48 -24.74 26.99
CA ILE A 39 -34.93 -26.10 27.30
C ILE A 39 -34.30 -26.50 28.63
N PRO A 40 -35.09 -26.68 29.70
CA PRO A 40 -34.58 -26.97 31.03
C PRO A 40 -33.96 -28.38 31.08
N ALA A 41 -33.06 -28.58 32.05
CA ALA A 41 -32.34 -29.83 32.22
C ALA A 41 -33.25 -31.06 32.45
N SER A 42 -34.48 -30.83 32.93
CA SER A 42 -35.51 -31.84 33.18
C SER A 42 -36.04 -32.54 31.92
N VAL A 43 -35.88 -31.94 30.73
CA VAL A 43 -36.48 -32.49 29.50
C VAL A 43 -35.73 -33.74 29.06
N GLU A 44 -36.43 -34.87 29.03
CA GLU A 44 -35.89 -36.19 28.70
C GLU A 44 -36.12 -36.60 27.25
N THR A 45 -37.20 -36.13 26.63
CA THR A 45 -37.53 -36.54 25.25
C THR A 45 -38.02 -35.34 24.45
N ILE A 46 -37.55 -35.23 23.21
CA ILE A 46 -37.99 -34.23 22.23
C ILE A 46 -38.29 -34.94 20.92
N GLY A 47 -39.56 -34.92 20.50
CA GLY A 47 -40.01 -35.54 19.27
C GLY A 47 -39.52 -34.82 18.00
N SER A 48 -39.68 -35.49 16.86
CA SER A 48 -39.36 -34.93 15.53
C SER A 48 -40.05 -33.58 15.30
N GLU A 49 -39.29 -32.64 14.72
CA GLU A 49 -39.79 -31.30 14.36
C GLU A 49 -40.47 -30.56 15.53
N ALA A 50 -40.16 -30.90 16.79
CA ALA A 50 -40.74 -30.26 17.97
C ALA A 50 -40.59 -28.73 17.91
N PHE A 51 -39.44 -28.25 17.45
CA PHE A 51 -39.14 -26.84 17.19
C PHE A 51 -39.03 -26.60 15.69
N TYR A 52 -40.19 -26.49 15.01
CA TYR A 52 -40.28 -26.20 13.58
C TYR A 52 -40.89 -24.82 13.37
N SER A 53 -40.10 -23.75 13.43
CA SER A 53 -40.57 -22.40 13.11
C SER A 53 -39.42 -21.51 12.68
N LYS A 54 -39.56 -20.82 11.53
CA LYS A 54 -38.56 -19.85 11.05
C LYS A 54 -38.32 -18.68 12.00
N ARG A 55 -39.19 -18.53 12.99
CA ARG A 55 -39.15 -17.48 14.01
C ARG A 55 -38.31 -17.85 15.22
N ILE A 56 -37.74 -19.05 15.27
CA ILE A 56 -36.84 -19.43 16.35
C ILE A 56 -35.40 -19.14 15.87
N SER A 57 -34.73 -18.18 16.50
CA SER A 57 -33.32 -17.87 16.23
C SER A 57 -32.36 -18.61 17.14
N GLN A 58 -32.75 -18.87 18.39
CA GLN A 58 -31.85 -19.49 19.36
C GLN A 58 -32.54 -20.49 20.27
N ILE A 59 -31.89 -21.63 20.51
CA ILE A 59 -32.31 -22.65 21.47
C ILE A 59 -31.12 -22.97 22.38
N ILE A 60 -31.26 -22.76 23.68
CA ILE A 60 -30.28 -23.16 24.70
C ILE A 60 -30.78 -24.43 25.39
N ILE A 61 -29.93 -25.45 25.45
CA ILE A 61 -30.24 -26.75 26.07
C ILE A 61 -29.43 -26.87 27.36
N GLN A 62 -30.12 -26.79 28.51
CA GLN A 62 -29.48 -26.86 29.83
C GLN A 62 -29.21 -28.29 30.31
N LYS A 63 -29.59 -29.30 29.53
CA LYS A 63 -29.37 -30.69 29.90
C LYS A 63 -27.90 -31.07 29.76
N GLU A 64 -27.32 -31.49 30.87
CA GLU A 64 -25.98 -32.08 30.90
C GLU A 64 -26.01 -33.51 30.33
N GLY A 65 -25.11 -33.78 29.39
CA GLY A 65 -24.78 -35.14 28.96
C GLY A 65 -23.93 -35.82 30.02
N ASP A 66 -24.12 -37.12 30.26
CA ASP A 66 -23.32 -37.88 31.22
C ASP A 66 -22.34 -38.86 30.54
N GLY A 67 -22.27 -38.87 29.19
CA GLY A 67 -21.31 -39.65 28.40
C GLY A 67 -21.53 -41.16 28.39
N TRP A 68 -22.57 -41.65 29.08
CA TRP A 68 -22.96 -43.06 29.15
C TRP A 68 -24.47 -43.25 28.94
N ASP A 69 -25.27 -42.24 29.26
CA ASP A 69 -26.70 -42.25 29.06
C ASP A 69 -27.05 -41.66 27.70
N PRO A 70 -27.71 -42.45 26.83
CA PRO A 70 -28.36 -41.96 25.64
C PRO A 70 -29.57 -41.05 25.98
N ARG A 71 -29.56 -40.26 27.06
CA ARG A 71 -30.66 -39.38 27.48
C ARG A 71 -30.99 -38.33 26.42
N LEU A 72 -29.99 -37.92 25.62
CA LEU A 72 -30.18 -37.08 24.42
C LEU A 72 -30.54 -37.90 23.16
N THR A 73 -30.59 -39.23 23.19
CA THR A 73 -31.23 -40.06 22.14
C THR A 73 -32.74 -39.98 22.18
N GLY A 74 -33.31 -39.60 23.34
CA GLY A 74 -34.69 -39.16 23.42
C GLY A 74 -34.97 -37.91 22.58
N TYR A 75 -33.94 -37.19 22.14
CA TYR A 75 -34.09 -36.03 21.26
C TYR A 75 -33.90 -36.49 19.82
N ASP A 76 -34.95 -36.38 19.03
CA ASP A 76 -34.95 -36.74 17.62
C ASP A 76 -33.91 -35.90 16.83
N THR A 77 -33.29 -36.47 15.79
CA THR A 77 -32.31 -35.76 14.95
C THR A 77 -32.92 -34.58 14.17
N SER A 78 -34.25 -34.56 14.04
CA SER A 78 -35.02 -33.47 13.44
C SER A 78 -35.72 -32.58 14.47
N ALA A 79 -35.46 -32.74 15.77
CA ALA A 79 -36.09 -31.96 16.84
C ALA A 79 -35.98 -30.44 16.63
N PHE A 80 -34.84 -29.98 16.10
CA PHE A 80 -34.49 -28.56 15.91
C PHE A 80 -34.52 -28.11 14.44
N LYS A 81 -35.38 -28.71 13.62
CA LYS A 81 -35.51 -28.34 12.21
C LYS A 81 -36.43 -27.12 12.06
N THR A 82 -35.93 -25.92 12.34
CA THR A 82 -36.74 -24.69 12.37
C THR A 82 -37.10 -24.13 10.99
N GLY A 83 -36.27 -24.39 9.98
CA GLY A 83 -36.35 -23.71 8.68
C GLY A 83 -35.83 -22.26 8.69
N ASN A 84 -35.24 -21.84 9.81
CA ASN A 84 -34.39 -20.66 9.92
C ASN A 84 -32.95 -21.09 9.61
N ASP A 85 -32.32 -20.48 8.60
CA ASP A 85 -30.94 -20.80 8.22
C ASP A 85 -29.91 -20.23 9.21
N ASP A 86 -30.31 -19.25 10.02
CA ASP A 86 -29.51 -18.60 11.07
C ASP A 86 -29.78 -19.16 12.47
N LEU A 87 -30.44 -20.33 12.56
CA LEU A 87 -30.70 -20.98 13.84
C LEU A 87 -29.38 -21.25 14.58
N LEU A 88 -29.35 -20.93 15.87
CA LEU A 88 -28.30 -21.33 16.80
C LEU A 88 -28.86 -22.25 17.89
N VAL A 89 -28.29 -23.45 18.02
CA VAL A 89 -28.63 -24.43 19.07
C VAL A 89 -27.41 -24.64 19.96
N VAL A 90 -27.47 -24.13 21.19
CA VAL A 90 -26.36 -24.16 22.14
C VAL A 90 -26.60 -25.26 23.18
N PHE A 91 -25.76 -26.28 23.16
CA PHE A 91 -25.70 -27.30 24.21
C PHE A 91 -24.95 -26.75 25.42
N LEU A 92 -25.33 -27.19 26.63
CA LEU A 92 -24.71 -26.75 27.88
C LEU A 92 -23.16 -26.79 27.84
N ASN A 93 -22.60 -27.86 27.28
CA ASN A 93 -21.16 -28.06 27.20
C ASN A 93 -20.81 -29.07 26.07
N ARG A 94 -19.52 -29.30 25.84
CA ARG A 94 -18.99 -30.25 24.85
C ARG A 94 -19.56 -31.66 25.03
N LYS A 95 -19.71 -32.11 26.28
CA LYS A 95 -20.21 -33.45 26.61
C LYS A 95 -21.66 -33.63 26.13
N SER A 96 -22.53 -32.67 26.41
CA SER A 96 -23.91 -32.63 25.89
C SER A 96 -23.96 -32.61 24.36
N TYR A 97 -23.09 -31.82 23.72
CA TYR A 97 -23.01 -31.77 22.26
C TYR A 97 -22.60 -33.13 21.66
N VAL A 98 -21.56 -33.77 22.22
CA VAL A 98 -21.08 -35.08 21.75
C VAL A 98 -22.15 -36.15 21.92
N ASP A 99 -22.81 -36.22 23.08
CA ASP A 99 -23.88 -37.20 23.34
C ASP A 99 -25.07 -37.07 22.37
N TYR A 100 -25.37 -35.84 21.91
CA TYR A 100 -26.39 -35.62 20.89
C TYR A 100 -25.91 -35.97 19.48
N THR A 101 -24.66 -35.70 19.14
CA THR A 101 -24.16 -35.76 17.76
C THR A 101 -23.50 -37.08 17.38
N VAL A 102 -22.93 -37.82 18.33
CA VAL A 102 -22.17 -39.04 18.08
C VAL A 102 -23.03 -40.13 17.43
N GLY A 103 -22.53 -40.71 16.34
CA GLY A 103 -23.21 -41.79 15.61
C GLY A 103 -24.51 -41.38 14.90
N ARG A 104 -24.78 -40.07 14.74
CA ARG A 104 -25.99 -39.54 14.09
C ARG A 104 -25.69 -38.73 12.84
N SER A 105 -26.66 -38.69 11.94
CA SER A 105 -26.61 -37.89 10.71
C SER A 105 -27.64 -36.76 10.77
N PHE A 106 -27.20 -35.56 10.42
CA PHE A 106 -28.02 -34.35 10.39
C PHE A 106 -28.04 -33.75 8.98
N THR A 107 -29.09 -32.98 8.69
CA THR A 107 -29.08 -32.11 7.50
C THR A 107 -28.01 -31.01 7.66
N GLY A 108 -27.52 -30.46 6.55
CA GLY A 108 -26.49 -29.41 6.58
C GLY A 108 -26.88 -28.18 7.41
N ALA A 109 -28.15 -27.75 7.33
CA ALA A 109 -28.66 -26.62 8.11
C ALA A 109 -28.63 -26.90 9.62
N VAL A 110 -29.18 -28.05 10.05
CA VAL A 110 -29.16 -28.44 11.47
C VAL A 110 -27.73 -28.58 11.97
N LYS A 111 -26.84 -29.22 11.21
CA LYS A 111 -25.43 -29.41 11.60
C LYS A 111 -24.71 -28.08 11.84
N ARG A 112 -24.99 -27.04 11.05
CA ARG A 112 -24.40 -25.70 11.21
C ARG A 112 -24.94 -24.93 12.43
N ALA A 113 -26.15 -25.27 12.87
CA ALA A 113 -26.78 -24.63 14.02
C ALA A 113 -26.23 -25.13 15.37
N LEU A 114 -25.75 -26.38 15.43
CA LEU A 114 -25.33 -26.99 16.70
C LEU A 114 -24.00 -26.40 17.18
N SER A 115 -23.95 -25.98 18.44
CA SER A 115 -22.79 -25.36 19.07
C SER A 115 -22.75 -25.66 20.58
N TYR A 116 -21.63 -25.33 21.24
CA TYR A 116 -21.50 -25.37 22.69
C TYR A 116 -20.47 -24.33 23.16
N PRO A 117 -20.57 -23.84 24.41
CA PRO A 117 -19.60 -22.92 24.99
C PRO A 117 -18.22 -23.56 25.14
N VAL A 118 -17.18 -22.80 24.85
CA VAL A 118 -15.78 -23.15 25.06
C VAL A 118 -15.03 -21.92 25.59
N THR A 119 -14.17 -22.12 26.59
CA THR A 119 -13.33 -21.04 27.13
C THR A 119 -11.97 -21.03 26.44
N LEU A 120 -11.70 -19.99 25.66
CA LEU A 120 -10.37 -19.73 25.12
C LEU A 120 -9.48 -19.09 26.18
N THR A 121 -8.27 -19.61 26.34
CA THR A 121 -7.29 -19.06 27.28
C THR A 121 -6.11 -18.46 26.52
N PHE A 122 -6.08 -17.13 26.42
CA PHE A 122 -4.97 -16.40 25.79
C PHE A 122 -3.87 -16.14 26.82
N GLN A 123 -2.63 -16.47 26.45
CA GLN A 123 -1.47 -16.11 27.25
C GLN A 123 -0.95 -14.73 26.81
N ASN A 124 -1.09 -13.70 27.66
CA ASN A 124 -0.61 -12.34 27.42
C ASN A 124 0.48 -11.98 28.46
N ALA A 125 1.67 -11.56 28.03
CA ALA A 125 2.77 -11.30 28.96
C ALA A 125 2.60 -10.01 29.78
N LYS A 126 1.73 -9.06 29.37
CA LYS A 126 1.46 -7.80 30.08
C LYS A 126 0.22 -7.89 30.97
N GLU A 127 -0.83 -8.56 30.49
CA GLU A 127 -2.13 -8.66 31.17
C GLU A 127 -2.34 -10.00 31.89
N GLY A 128 -1.40 -10.94 31.74
CA GLY A 128 -1.49 -12.29 32.29
C GLY A 128 -2.39 -13.19 31.43
N VAL A 129 -3.21 -14.01 32.07
CA VAL A 129 -4.06 -14.98 31.39
C VAL A 129 -5.43 -14.35 31.13
N ILE A 130 -5.78 -14.13 29.87
CA ILE A 130 -7.11 -13.66 29.45
C ILE A 130 -7.98 -14.87 29.11
N LYS A 131 -9.18 -14.95 29.68
CA LYS A 131 -10.14 -16.03 29.39
C LYS A 131 -11.38 -15.44 28.74
N GLN A 132 -11.83 -16.07 27.66
CA GLN A 132 -13.03 -15.65 26.95
C GLN A 132 -13.92 -16.85 26.65
N ASP A 133 -15.18 -16.77 27.04
CA ASP A 133 -16.18 -17.78 26.71
C ASP A 133 -16.76 -17.49 25.32
N LYS A 134 -16.61 -18.46 24.42
CA LYS A 134 -17.00 -18.38 23.01
C LYS A 134 -17.83 -19.60 22.61
N LEU A 135 -18.37 -19.60 21.41
CA LEU A 135 -19.15 -20.71 20.86
C LEU A 135 -18.35 -21.53 19.85
N ASN A 136 -18.15 -22.82 20.12
CA ASN A 136 -17.49 -23.69 19.17
C ASN A 136 -18.37 -23.96 17.94
N TYR A 137 -17.77 -24.12 16.76
CA TYR A 137 -18.40 -24.17 15.43
C TYR A 137 -19.08 -22.88 14.96
N GLN A 138 -19.00 -21.80 15.74
CA GLN A 138 -19.53 -20.48 15.39
C GLN A 138 -18.40 -19.45 15.31
N SER A 139 -18.72 -18.25 14.81
CA SER A 139 -17.77 -17.12 14.81
C SER A 139 -17.28 -16.82 16.23
N ILE A 140 -16.00 -16.47 16.37
CA ILE A 140 -15.42 -16.00 17.64
C ILE A 140 -16.08 -14.71 18.17
N GLN A 141 -16.82 -13.99 17.33
CA GLN A 141 -17.56 -12.79 17.71
C GLN A 141 -18.77 -13.09 18.61
N TYR A 142 -19.19 -14.36 18.75
CA TYR A 142 -20.26 -14.69 19.67
C TYR A 142 -19.84 -14.50 21.14
N GLU A 143 -20.61 -13.71 21.86
CA GLU A 143 -20.46 -13.43 23.29
C GLU A 143 -21.76 -13.70 24.02
N TYR A 144 -21.66 -14.17 25.26
CA TYR A 144 -22.82 -14.43 26.10
C TYR A 144 -23.28 -13.11 26.73
N ASP A 145 -24.47 -12.66 26.36
CA ASP A 145 -25.12 -11.52 27.00
C ASP A 145 -25.82 -12.01 28.27
N GLU A 146 -25.20 -11.79 29.43
CA GLU A 146 -25.75 -12.19 30.73
C GLU A 146 -27.11 -11.55 31.02
N ALA A 147 -27.34 -10.32 30.54
CA ALA A 147 -28.60 -9.62 30.78
C ALA A 147 -29.74 -10.20 29.92
N ALA A 148 -29.44 -10.59 28.68
CA ALA A 148 -30.40 -11.28 27.82
C ALA A 148 -30.53 -12.77 28.13
N GLY A 149 -29.51 -13.40 28.71
CA GLY A 149 -29.41 -14.83 28.93
C GLY A 149 -29.13 -15.64 27.65
N PHE A 150 -28.68 -14.98 26.58
CA PHE A 150 -28.51 -15.56 25.24
C PHE A 150 -27.20 -15.11 24.59
N TRP A 151 -26.76 -15.85 23.58
CA TRP A 151 -25.58 -15.49 22.80
C TRP A 151 -25.92 -14.44 21.74
N ALA A 152 -25.06 -13.44 21.59
CA ALA A 152 -25.15 -12.39 20.59
C ALA A 152 -23.83 -12.25 19.85
N VAL A 153 -23.88 -11.77 18.61
CA VAL A 153 -22.66 -11.47 17.84
C VAL A 153 -22.22 -10.05 18.19
N ASN A 154 -21.03 -9.91 18.75
CA ASN A 154 -20.33 -8.65 18.91
C ASN A 154 -19.53 -8.37 17.63
N GLN A 155 -20.07 -7.54 16.73
CA GLN A 155 -19.43 -7.23 15.45
C GLN A 155 -18.11 -6.48 15.65
N ASP A 156 -17.96 -5.76 16.76
CA ASP A 156 -16.78 -4.96 17.11
C ASP A 156 -15.72 -5.77 17.87
N TYR A 157 -15.92 -7.08 18.05
CA TYR A 157 -14.96 -7.93 18.74
C TYR A 157 -13.64 -8.00 17.96
N LEU A 158 -12.55 -7.72 18.67
CA LEU A 158 -11.17 -7.93 18.22
C LEU A 158 -10.50 -8.97 19.11
N LEU A 159 -9.63 -9.78 18.53
CA LEU A 159 -8.75 -10.65 19.29
C LEU A 159 -7.90 -9.82 20.26
N PRO A 160 -7.63 -10.34 21.47
CA PRO A 160 -6.74 -9.68 22.41
C PRO A 160 -5.40 -9.36 21.76
N GLN A 161 -4.89 -8.14 21.94
CA GLN A 161 -3.58 -7.78 21.42
C GLN A 161 -2.50 -8.51 22.23
N PRO A 162 -1.61 -9.29 21.58
CA PRO A 162 -0.48 -9.89 22.29
C PRO A 162 0.47 -8.78 22.75
N ALA A 163 0.92 -8.82 24.01
CA ALA A 163 1.81 -7.79 24.56
C ALA A 163 3.18 -8.37 24.95
N GLY A 164 4.25 -7.57 24.76
CA GLY A 164 5.61 -7.85 25.24
C GLY A 164 6.68 -8.05 24.15
N GLU A 165 7.95 -8.14 24.55
CA GLU A 165 9.11 -8.39 23.66
C GLU A 165 9.01 -9.72 22.88
N GLN A 166 8.24 -10.69 23.38
CA GLN A 166 8.05 -11.98 22.70
C GLN A 166 7.38 -11.84 21.32
N VAL A 167 6.60 -10.79 21.07
CA VAL A 167 5.76 -10.62 19.87
C VAL A 167 6.56 -10.10 18.66
N SER A 168 7.64 -9.35 18.91
CA SER A 168 8.44 -8.73 17.85
C SER A 168 9.51 -9.69 17.37
N LYS A 169 9.19 -10.47 16.32
CA LYS A 169 10.16 -11.31 15.61
C LYS A 169 10.42 -10.72 14.22
N PRO A 170 11.57 -10.05 13.98
CA PRO A 170 11.87 -9.43 12.69
C PRO A 170 11.67 -10.41 11.52
N GLY A 171 10.97 -9.98 10.47
CA GLY A 171 10.69 -10.80 9.30
C GLY A 171 9.59 -11.86 9.48
N TYR A 172 8.85 -11.86 10.58
CA TYR A 172 7.69 -12.74 10.76
C TYR A 172 6.42 -11.95 11.10
N ASN A 173 5.30 -12.39 10.53
CA ASN A 173 3.95 -11.98 10.92
C ASN A 173 3.46 -12.81 12.10
N THR A 174 2.78 -12.16 13.04
CA THR A 174 2.28 -12.77 14.26
C THR A 174 0.78 -13.03 14.18
N PHE A 175 0.31 -14.17 14.66
CA PHE A 175 -1.11 -14.48 14.75
C PHE A 175 -1.41 -15.42 15.92
N TRP A 176 -2.67 -15.41 16.36
CA TRP A 176 -3.15 -16.35 17.37
C TRP A 176 -3.51 -17.68 16.74
N THR A 177 -3.15 -18.78 17.40
CA THR A 177 -3.53 -20.15 17.02
C THR A 177 -4.17 -20.89 18.18
N VAL A 178 -5.04 -21.84 17.85
CA VAL A 178 -5.66 -22.77 18.79
C VAL A 178 -5.89 -24.12 18.11
N ASP A 179 -5.45 -25.22 18.72
CA ASP A 179 -5.43 -26.55 18.09
C ASP A 179 -4.83 -26.51 16.66
N ASP A 180 -3.68 -25.84 16.49
CA ASP A 180 -2.97 -25.61 15.21
C ASP A 180 -3.78 -24.84 14.14
N LYS A 181 -4.86 -24.16 14.53
CA LYS A 181 -5.69 -23.35 13.62
C LYS A 181 -5.53 -21.87 13.92
N LYS A 182 -5.20 -21.11 12.88
CA LYS A 182 -5.14 -19.65 12.92
C LYS A 182 -6.52 -19.06 13.28
N LEU A 183 -6.53 -18.18 14.26
CA LEU A 183 -7.67 -17.34 14.63
C LEU A 183 -7.66 -16.04 13.82
N THR A 184 -8.85 -15.49 13.62
CA THR A 184 -9.11 -14.17 13.05
C THR A 184 -10.24 -13.53 13.85
N ASP A 185 -10.40 -12.21 13.79
CA ASP A 185 -11.37 -11.48 14.62
C ASP A 185 -12.83 -11.91 14.36
N SER A 186 -13.13 -12.49 13.19
CA SER A 186 -14.47 -12.97 12.81
C SER A 186 -14.56 -14.46 12.49
N GLY A 187 -13.43 -15.17 12.51
CA GLY A 187 -13.32 -16.57 12.09
C GLY A 187 -14.14 -17.53 12.93
N LYS A 188 -14.55 -18.65 12.31
CA LYS A 188 -15.22 -19.74 13.04
C LYS A 188 -14.24 -20.48 13.92
N ILE A 189 -14.63 -20.69 15.17
CA ILE A 189 -13.95 -21.57 16.09
C ILE A 189 -14.29 -23.02 15.72
N ASN A 190 -13.30 -23.89 15.64
CA ASN A 190 -13.51 -25.33 15.43
C ASN A 190 -12.48 -26.10 16.26
N ILE A 191 -12.72 -26.15 17.55
CA ILE A 191 -11.81 -26.70 18.56
C ILE A 191 -12.24 -28.12 18.91
N THR A 192 -11.26 -28.97 19.18
CA THR A 192 -11.49 -30.36 19.59
C THR A 192 -11.07 -30.62 21.03
N SER A 193 -10.14 -29.80 21.55
CA SER A 193 -9.65 -29.84 22.93
C SER A 193 -10.69 -29.37 23.95
N ASP A 194 -10.62 -29.94 25.16
CA ASP A 194 -11.53 -29.60 26.27
C ASP A 194 -11.12 -28.29 26.97
N ASN A 195 -9.84 -27.90 26.90
CA ASN A 195 -9.29 -26.66 27.48
C ASN A 195 -8.32 -26.03 26.46
N PRO A 196 -8.82 -25.41 25.39
CA PRO A 196 -7.98 -24.81 24.37
C PRO A 196 -7.15 -23.65 24.94
N THR A 197 -5.83 -23.78 24.84
CA THR A 197 -4.91 -22.67 25.05
C THR A 197 -4.66 -22.00 23.71
N VAL A 198 -4.75 -20.67 23.68
CA VAL A 198 -4.46 -19.86 22.50
C VAL A 198 -3.01 -19.39 22.59
N GLU A 199 -2.25 -19.64 21.55
CA GLU A 199 -0.81 -19.39 21.50
C GLU A 199 -0.46 -18.46 20.35
N ILE A 200 0.70 -17.81 20.45
CA ILE A 200 1.23 -16.95 19.40
C ILE A 200 2.05 -17.82 18.45
N ASP A 201 1.74 -17.71 17.17
CA ASP A 201 2.50 -18.36 16.10
C ASP A 201 3.05 -17.32 15.10
N TYR A 202 4.10 -17.71 14.39
CA TYR A 202 4.89 -16.85 13.51
C TYR A 202 4.97 -17.43 12.10
N VAL A 203 4.60 -16.64 11.11
CA VAL A 203 4.76 -16.99 9.69
C VAL A 203 5.73 -16.00 9.08
N ILE A 204 6.74 -16.51 8.38
CA ILE A 204 7.72 -15.70 7.66
C ILE A 204 7.00 -14.72 6.72
N GLN A 205 7.46 -13.46 6.71
CA GLN A 205 6.91 -12.43 5.86
C GLN A 205 7.25 -12.70 4.40
N ASN A 206 6.35 -12.35 3.49
CA ASN A 206 6.69 -12.29 2.07
C ASN A 206 7.72 -11.17 1.85
N PRO A 207 8.65 -11.32 0.90
CA PRO A 207 9.55 -10.24 0.52
C PRO A 207 8.79 -9.10 -0.16
N THR A 208 9.32 -7.89 -0.03
CA THR A 208 8.93 -6.74 -0.87
C THR A 208 9.76 -6.78 -2.15
N ILE A 209 9.11 -6.58 -3.30
CA ILE A 209 9.72 -6.71 -4.62
C ILE A 209 9.34 -5.48 -5.45
N GLN A 210 10.33 -4.75 -5.94
CA GLN A 210 10.16 -3.53 -6.73
C GLN A 210 10.94 -3.63 -8.05
N PRO A 211 10.46 -3.08 -9.17
CA PRO A 211 11.22 -3.04 -10.41
C PRO A 211 12.36 -2.02 -10.29
N VAL A 212 13.51 -2.32 -10.87
CA VAL A 212 14.66 -1.41 -10.91
C VAL A 212 15.21 -1.27 -12.32
N ALA A 213 15.65 -0.05 -12.65
CA ALA A 213 16.43 0.28 -13.83
C ALA A 213 17.65 1.11 -13.39
N ASP A 214 18.85 0.68 -13.78
CA ASP A 214 20.12 1.32 -13.41
C ASP A 214 20.28 1.57 -11.90
N GLY A 215 19.80 0.62 -11.09
CA GLY A 215 19.84 0.69 -9.62
C GLY A 215 18.80 1.64 -9.00
N THR A 216 17.95 2.26 -9.81
CA THR A 216 16.86 3.15 -9.36
C THR A 216 15.54 2.40 -9.37
N VAL A 217 14.79 2.48 -8.27
CA VAL A 217 13.44 1.90 -8.14
C VAL A 217 12.48 2.61 -9.09
N GLN A 218 11.63 1.82 -9.74
CA GLN A 218 10.66 2.25 -10.74
C GLN A 218 9.25 2.11 -10.18
N ALA A 219 8.34 3.00 -10.60
CA ALA A 219 7.00 3.10 -10.03
C ALA A 219 6.11 1.87 -10.33
N ASP A 220 6.29 1.24 -11.50
CA ASP A 220 5.59 0.02 -11.84
C ASP A 220 6.39 -0.89 -12.79
N PHE A 221 5.89 -2.12 -12.94
CA PHE A 221 6.49 -3.16 -13.76
C PHE A 221 6.19 -3.01 -15.27
N HIS A 222 5.36 -2.05 -15.68
CA HIS A 222 4.85 -1.98 -17.04
C HIS A 222 5.94 -1.56 -18.03
N THR A 223 6.56 -0.39 -17.92
CA THR A 223 7.56 0.05 -18.91
C THR A 223 8.77 0.68 -18.26
N LEU A 224 9.93 0.05 -18.45
CA LEU A 224 11.23 0.52 -17.98
C LEU A 224 12.04 1.09 -19.14
N SER A 225 12.34 2.39 -19.08
CA SER A 225 13.12 3.07 -20.12
C SER A 225 14.62 3.09 -19.80
N ILE A 226 15.44 2.65 -20.75
CA ILE A 226 16.90 2.69 -20.68
C ILE A 226 17.45 3.59 -21.81
N ASP A 227 18.31 4.54 -21.46
CA ASP A 227 19.06 5.37 -22.39
C ASP A 227 20.50 4.84 -22.50
N LEU A 228 20.81 4.12 -23.58
CA LEU A 228 22.14 3.50 -23.79
C LEU A 228 23.28 4.51 -23.91
N ASP A 229 22.95 5.78 -24.12
CA ASP A 229 23.92 6.85 -24.29
C ASP A 229 24.31 7.49 -22.95
N ALA A 230 23.61 7.18 -21.86
CA ALA A 230 24.04 7.56 -20.53
C ALA A 230 25.32 6.79 -20.13
N ALA A 231 26.16 7.41 -19.28
CA ALA A 231 27.46 6.85 -18.96
C ALA A 231 27.35 5.74 -17.92
N GLY A 232 27.80 4.53 -18.25
CA GLY A 232 27.86 3.40 -17.32
C GLY A 232 27.27 2.12 -17.94
N PRO A 233 27.40 0.98 -17.25
CA PRO A 233 26.64 -0.21 -17.62
C PRO A 233 25.15 -0.01 -17.28
N HIS A 234 24.26 -0.43 -18.18
CA HIS A 234 22.82 -0.38 -17.93
C HIS A 234 22.28 -1.72 -17.46
N THR A 235 21.31 -1.71 -16.56
CA THR A 235 20.70 -2.91 -16.00
C THR A 235 19.21 -2.72 -15.74
N VAL A 236 18.45 -3.80 -15.85
CA VAL A 236 17.04 -3.85 -15.40
C VAL A 236 16.84 -5.07 -14.52
N GLY A 237 15.93 -4.98 -13.57
CA GLY A 237 15.50 -6.16 -12.84
C GLY A 237 14.61 -5.85 -11.66
N VAL A 238 14.84 -6.52 -10.54
CA VAL A 238 14.08 -6.33 -9.31
C VAL A 238 14.97 -6.02 -8.11
N GLN A 239 14.50 -5.15 -7.23
CA GLN A 239 14.99 -5.03 -5.87
C GLN A 239 14.11 -5.87 -4.95
N VAL A 240 14.73 -6.78 -4.20
CA VAL A 240 14.04 -7.63 -3.23
C VAL A 240 14.54 -7.32 -1.84
N SER A 241 13.63 -6.97 -0.93
CA SER A 241 13.93 -6.69 0.47
C SER A 241 13.15 -7.60 1.42
N HIS A 242 13.79 -7.96 2.52
CA HIS A 242 13.18 -8.71 3.61
C HIS A 242 13.94 -8.40 4.92
N PRO A 243 13.29 -8.28 6.09
CA PRO A 243 13.98 -7.92 7.33
C PRO A 243 15.09 -8.91 7.77
N LEU A 244 15.04 -10.15 7.28
CA LEU A 244 16.04 -11.20 7.53
C LEU A 244 17.00 -11.40 6.33
N LEU A 245 17.11 -10.44 5.41
CA LEU A 245 17.95 -10.61 4.23
C LEU A 245 19.41 -10.86 4.67
N LYS A 246 20.02 -11.93 4.15
CA LYS A 246 21.36 -12.41 4.53
C LYS A 246 22.43 -11.32 4.52
N GLU A 247 22.35 -10.39 3.57
CA GLU A 247 23.33 -9.30 3.39
C GLU A 247 23.17 -8.18 4.43
N GLN A 248 22.02 -8.12 5.10
CA GLN A 248 21.68 -7.10 6.09
C GLN A 248 21.93 -7.55 7.54
N GLN A 249 22.24 -8.83 7.77
CA GLN A 249 22.45 -9.37 9.11
C GLN A 249 23.92 -9.65 9.42
N GLY A 250 24.43 -9.02 10.50
CA GLY A 250 25.83 -9.10 10.92
C GLY A 250 26.25 -10.45 11.51
N THR A 251 25.33 -11.18 12.14
CA THR A 251 25.45 -12.59 12.60
C THR A 251 24.11 -13.00 13.23
N GLU A 252 23.25 -13.72 12.50
CA GLU A 252 22.11 -14.43 13.10
C GLU A 252 22.02 -15.84 12.51
N ASP A 253 21.64 -16.79 13.37
CA ASP A 253 21.45 -18.18 13.02
C ASP A 253 20.27 -18.38 12.03
N THR A 254 19.38 -17.38 11.90
CA THR A 254 18.22 -17.40 10.98
C THR A 254 18.30 -16.27 9.96
N TYR A 255 18.30 -16.58 8.66
CA TYR A 255 18.34 -15.59 7.58
C TYR A 255 17.57 -16.07 6.34
N VAL A 256 17.23 -15.13 5.44
CA VAL A 256 16.70 -15.44 4.11
C VAL A 256 17.66 -15.03 2.99
N TYR A 257 17.64 -15.77 1.89
CA TYR A 257 18.29 -15.36 0.65
C TYR A 257 17.40 -15.65 -0.55
N PHE A 258 17.65 -14.94 -1.64
CA PHE A 258 16.86 -15.04 -2.86
C PHE A 258 17.68 -15.58 -4.02
N GLN A 259 17.02 -16.33 -4.89
CA GLN A 259 17.52 -16.72 -6.20
C GLN A 259 16.50 -16.34 -7.25
N TYR A 260 16.99 -16.08 -8.45
CA TYR A 260 16.22 -15.57 -9.56
C TYR A 260 16.34 -16.53 -10.74
N CYS A 261 15.27 -16.66 -11.50
CA CYS A 261 15.29 -17.30 -12.80
C CYS A 261 14.72 -16.28 -13.78
N TRP A 262 15.48 -15.95 -14.83
CA TRP A 262 15.12 -14.91 -15.80
C TRP A 262 14.82 -15.56 -17.14
N TRP A 263 13.83 -15.06 -17.87
CA TRP A 263 13.58 -15.45 -19.26
C TRP A 263 12.84 -14.37 -20.05
N ASP A 264 12.86 -14.52 -21.37
CA ASP A 264 12.12 -13.71 -22.31
C ASP A 264 11.18 -14.60 -23.15
N GLU A 265 10.15 -13.98 -23.73
CA GLU A 265 9.26 -14.60 -24.71
C GLU A 265 9.40 -13.85 -26.04
N SER A 266 9.58 -14.56 -27.16
CA SER A 266 9.60 -13.95 -28.49
C SER A 266 8.55 -14.57 -29.41
N GLY A 267 7.82 -13.70 -30.11
CA GLY A 267 6.54 -14.03 -30.76
C GLY A 267 6.59 -14.67 -32.13
N GLU A 268 7.75 -15.15 -32.60
CA GLU A 268 7.82 -15.89 -33.87
C GLU A 268 8.26 -17.33 -33.64
N GLU A 269 7.73 -18.26 -34.45
CA GLU A 269 7.76 -19.73 -34.36
C GLU A 269 9.16 -20.42 -34.25
N SER A 270 10.24 -19.68 -33.99
CA SER A 270 11.52 -20.24 -33.57
C SER A 270 12.43 -19.19 -32.92
N GLY A 271 12.61 -19.20 -31.59
CA GLY A 271 13.86 -18.69 -31.00
C GLY A 271 13.83 -18.07 -29.60
N VAL A 272 14.49 -18.79 -28.68
CA VAL A 272 15.00 -18.44 -27.33
C VAL A 272 13.95 -18.33 -26.22
N ASN A 273 14.12 -19.17 -25.18
CA ASN A 273 13.39 -19.16 -23.91
C ASN A 273 14.37 -18.79 -22.80
N GLY A 274 14.81 -17.53 -22.77
CA GLY A 274 15.90 -17.09 -21.89
C GLY A 274 16.49 -15.74 -22.28
N PRO A 275 16.94 -14.90 -21.33
CA PRO A 275 17.26 -13.51 -21.60
C PRO A 275 18.27 -13.39 -22.73
N ARG A 276 17.96 -12.58 -23.74
CA ARG A 276 18.91 -12.19 -24.79
C ARG A 276 19.96 -11.23 -24.23
N SER A 277 20.82 -11.71 -23.34
CA SER A 277 22.12 -11.07 -23.08
C SER A 277 23.16 -11.77 -23.94
N ARG A 278 23.69 -11.09 -24.95
CA ARG A 278 24.87 -11.58 -25.68
C ARG A 278 26.15 -11.53 -24.83
N ALA A 279 26.13 -10.79 -23.73
CA ALA A 279 27.26 -10.67 -22.81
C ALA A 279 27.42 -11.93 -21.94
N GLU A 280 26.33 -12.56 -21.48
CA GLU A 280 26.39 -13.67 -20.52
C GLU A 280 25.26 -14.74 -20.68
N PRO A 281 25.21 -15.49 -21.80
CA PRO A 281 24.18 -16.52 -22.01
C PRO A 281 24.22 -17.63 -20.94
N GLU A 282 25.38 -17.88 -20.32
CA GLU A 282 25.56 -18.94 -19.32
C GLU A 282 24.91 -18.63 -17.95
N LEU A 283 24.59 -17.37 -17.64
CA LEU A 283 24.03 -16.98 -16.34
C LEU A 283 22.50 -17.10 -16.25
N PHE A 284 21.80 -17.16 -17.39
CA PHE A 284 20.36 -16.95 -17.41
C PHE A 284 19.56 -18.01 -18.17
N SER A 285 20.09 -18.58 -19.27
CA SER A 285 19.46 -19.73 -19.95
C SER A 285 20.43 -20.39 -20.92
N SER A 286 20.55 -21.72 -20.85
CA SER A 286 21.30 -22.50 -21.85
C SER A 286 20.41 -23.04 -22.98
N SER A 287 19.19 -22.54 -23.13
CA SER A 287 18.20 -23.11 -24.05
C SER A 287 18.48 -22.68 -25.49
N ALA A 288 18.91 -23.64 -26.31
CA ALA A 288 19.12 -23.45 -27.75
C ALA A 288 17.88 -23.79 -28.60
N GLU A 289 16.85 -24.44 -28.02
CA GLU A 289 15.69 -25.00 -28.74
C GLU A 289 14.39 -24.94 -27.91
N ASN A 290 13.23 -24.94 -28.59
CA ASN A 290 11.91 -24.88 -27.96
C ASN A 290 11.58 -26.15 -27.14
N GLY A 291 10.96 -25.98 -25.96
CA GLY A 291 10.34 -27.06 -25.20
C GLY A 291 11.20 -27.80 -24.18
N ILE A 292 12.47 -27.40 -23.99
CA ILE A 292 13.31 -27.87 -22.87
C ILE A 292 13.48 -26.73 -21.86
N LEU A 293 12.72 -26.78 -20.77
CA LEU A 293 12.75 -25.81 -19.67
C LEU A 293 14.01 -26.02 -18.81
N ASN A 294 15.17 -25.57 -19.28
CA ASN A 294 16.40 -25.58 -18.48
C ASN A 294 16.47 -24.33 -17.60
N ARG A 295 15.70 -24.33 -16.50
CA ARG A 295 15.68 -23.24 -15.50
C ARG A 295 17.06 -23.09 -14.86
N VAL A 296 17.68 -21.92 -14.99
CA VAL A 296 18.95 -21.59 -14.32
C VAL A 296 18.66 -20.62 -13.18
N LYS A 297 18.84 -21.10 -11.94
CA LYS A 297 18.75 -20.24 -10.75
C LYS A 297 20.06 -19.45 -10.61
N THR A 298 19.97 -18.13 -10.61
CA THR A 298 21.08 -17.21 -10.42
C THR A 298 20.90 -16.38 -9.14
N GLY A 299 21.98 -15.81 -8.61
CA GLY A 299 21.93 -14.80 -7.54
C GLY A 299 21.69 -13.38 -8.06
N ASN A 300 21.67 -13.19 -9.38
CA ASN A 300 21.55 -11.87 -9.99
C ASN A 300 20.08 -11.43 -10.07
N ALA A 301 19.75 -10.38 -9.33
CA ALA A 301 18.43 -9.76 -9.33
C ALA A 301 18.23 -8.78 -10.51
N VAL A 302 19.25 -8.59 -11.34
CA VAL A 302 19.23 -7.71 -12.52
C VAL A 302 19.94 -8.37 -13.70
N ILE A 303 19.60 -7.92 -14.91
CA ILE A 303 20.22 -8.31 -16.18
C ILE A 303 20.83 -7.07 -16.87
N PRO A 304 21.96 -7.20 -17.60
CA PRO A 304 22.56 -6.10 -18.34
C PRO A 304 21.75 -5.74 -19.61
N ILE A 305 21.76 -4.46 -19.99
CA ILE A 305 21.12 -3.92 -21.20
C ILE A 305 22.19 -3.22 -22.06
N ASP A 306 22.69 -3.91 -23.09
CA ASP A 306 23.86 -3.44 -23.85
C ASP A 306 23.52 -2.92 -25.26
N GLY A 307 22.24 -2.94 -25.64
CA GLY A 307 21.87 -2.62 -27.02
C GLY A 307 20.37 -2.59 -27.30
N GLN A 308 20.03 -2.17 -28.52
CA GLN A 308 18.65 -2.10 -29.01
C GLN A 308 17.96 -3.47 -29.12
N GLU A 309 18.69 -4.59 -29.00
CA GLU A 309 18.11 -5.94 -29.01
C GLU A 309 17.27 -6.26 -27.77
N HIS A 310 17.38 -5.43 -26.74
CA HIS A 310 16.55 -5.46 -25.53
C HIS A 310 15.24 -4.64 -25.69
N ALA A 311 15.15 -3.76 -26.70
CA ALA A 311 13.92 -3.02 -26.99
C ALA A 311 12.82 -3.96 -27.50
N ARG A 312 11.59 -3.79 -26.97
CA ARG A 312 10.41 -4.55 -27.39
C ARG A 312 9.20 -3.63 -27.53
N THR A 313 8.60 -3.61 -28.72
CA THR A 313 7.50 -2.68 -29.04
C THR A 313 6.12 -3.34 -29.11
N ASP A 314 6.00 -4.67 -28.95
CA ASP A 314 4.71 -5.40 -28.96
C ASP A 314 4.82 -6.73 -28.21
N GLY A 315 3.84 -7.07 -27.36
CA GLY A 315 3.56 -8.45 -26.88
C GLY A 315 4.68 -9.24 -26.18
N HIS A 316 5.80 -8.61 -25.78
CA HIS A 316 7.00 -9.30 -25.30
C HIS A 316 7.57 -8.66 -24.04
N TYR A 317 7.91 -9.48 -23.04
CA TYR A 317 8.36 -9.04 -21.71
C TYR A 317 9.54 -9.89 -21.23
N TYR A 318 10.34 -9.33 -20.32
CA TYR A 318 11.22 -10.12 -19.45
C TYR A 318 10.41 -10.61 -18.26
N MET A 319 10.46 -11.90 -17.93
CA MET A 319 9.83 -12.43 -16.73
C MET A 319 10.90 -12.92 -15.76
N VAL A 320 10.64 -12.72 -14.46
CA VAL A 320 11.49 -13.21 -13.38
C VAL A 320 10.67 -14.04 -12.39
N GLU A 321 11.10 -15.28 -12.16
CA GLU A 321 10.71 -16.05 -10.99
C GLU A 321 11.66 -15.72 -9.85
N ILE A 322 11.10 -15.45 -8.68
CA ILE A 322 11.83 -15.13 -7.46
C ILE A 322 11.60 -16.26 -6.46
N TYR A 323 12.70 -16.86 -6.01
CA TYR A 323 12.74 -17.95 -5.04
C TYR A 323 13.36 -17.42 -3.75
N GLY A 324 12.60 -17.39 -2.65
CA GLY A 324 13.07 -17.05 -1.31
C GLY A 324 13.24 -18.29 -0.44
N TYR A 325 14.42 -18.43 0.16
CA TYR A 325 14.74 -19.53 1.06
C TYR A 325 15.01 -19.00 2.47
N LEU A 326 14.43 -19.66 3.46
CA LEU A 326 14.68 -19.45 4.88
C LEU A 326 15.71 -20.48 5.34
N VAL A 327 16.73 -20.03 6.07
CA VAL A 327 17.73 -20.89 6.70
C VAL A 327 17.66 -20.64 8.19
N GLU A 328 17.44 -21.69 8.97
CA GLU A 328 17.43 -21.62 10.44
C GLU A 328 18.59 -22.43 11.02
N ASN A 329 19.34 -21.85 11.96
CA ASN A 329 20.50 -22.42 12.65
C ASN A 329 21.54 -23.05 11.72
N GLY A 330 21.76 -22.44 10.55
CA GLY A 330 22.66 -22.98 9.52
C GLY A 330 22.23 -24.33 8.93
N GLY A 331 20.95 -24.68 9.09
CA GLY A 331 20.33 -25.91 8.60
C GLY A 331 20.10 -25.91 7.08
N THR A 332 19.28 -26.85 6.62
CA THR A 332 18.90 -26.96 5.21
C THR A 332 17.99 -25.79 4.82
N PRO A 333 18.25 -25.07 3.72
CA PRO A 333 17.36 -24.02 3.25
C PRO A 333 15.97 -24.55 2.91
N GLU A 334 14.93 -23.90 3.43
CA GLU A 334 13.52 -24.21 3.17
C GLU A 334 12.90 -23.14 2.27
N LEU A 335 12.21 -23.55 1.20
CA LEU A 335 11.54 -22.62 0.30
C LEU A 335 10.30 -22.05 0.99
N PHE A 336 10.28 -20.74 1.23
CA PHE A 336 9.11 -20.05 1.82
C PHE A 336 8.39 -19.14 0.81
N TYR A 337 9.12 -18.67 -0.20
CA TYR A 337 8.58 -17.79 -1.22
C TYR A 337 8.94 -18.32 -2.61
N LYS A 338 7.94 -18.50 -3.47
CA LYS A 338 8.12 -18.70 -4.91
C LYS A 338 7.02 -17.93 -5.62
N SER A 339 7.41 -16.93 -6.41
CA SER A 339 6.49 -16.21 -7.29
C SER A 339 5.92 -17.17 -8.35
N HIS A 340 4.67 -16.96 -8.74
CA HIS A 340 4.04 -17.68 -9.83
C HIS A 340 4.65 -17.28 -11.18
N HIS A 341 4.68 -18.22 -12.13
CA HIS A 341 4.97 -17.92 -13.53
C HIS A 341 3.67 -17.95 -14.35
N ASN A 342 3.38 -16.93 -15.15
CA ASN A 342 2.23 -16.94 -16.05
C ASN A 342 2.71 -16.75 -17.49
N PHE A 343 2.84 -17.85 -18.24
CA PHE A 343 3.05 -17.80 -19.69
C PHE A 343 1.74 -17.33 -20.31
N ILE A 344 1.75 -16.15 -20.93
CA ILE A 344 0.52 -15.48 -21.37
C ILE A 344 -0.15 -16.33 -22.46
N ASP A 345 -1.36 -16.79 -22.14
CA ASP A 345 -2.34 -17.49 -22.98
C ASP A 345 -1.95 -18.88 -23.51
N PHE A 346 -2.10 -19.92 -22.69
CA PHE A 346 -2.90 -21.12 -22.99
C PHE A 346 -2.91 -22.07 -21.77
N GLY A 347 -3.88 -21.87 -20.87
CA GLY A 347 -4.35 -22.93 -19.97
C GLY A 347 -3.60 -23.09 -18.64
N SER A 348 -4.40 -23.10 -17.58
CA SER A 348 -4.22 -23.65 -16.22
C SER A 348 -2.96 -24.49 -15.89
N ASP A 349 -1.75 -23.97 -16.07
CA ASP A 349 -0.58 -24.55 -15.44
C ASP A 349 -0.58 -24.15 -13.96
N SER A 350 -1.01 -25.08 -13.12
CA SER A 350 -0.78 -24.99 -11.68
C SER A 350 0.72 -25.17 -11.46
N ASP A 351 1.49 -24.08 -11.36
CA ASP A 351 2.82 -24.18 -10.76
C ASP A 351 2.62 -24.64 -9.31
N THR A 352 2.63 -25.96 -9.11
CA THR A 352 2.30 -26.57 -7.81
C THR A 352 3.32 -26.24 -6.73
N GLU A 353 4.46 -25.66 -7.12
CA GLU A 353 5.51 -25.23 -6.20
C GLU A 353 5.42 -23.72 -5.86
N ALA A 354 4.60 -22.93 -6.57
CA ALA A 354 4.44 -21.51 -6.29
C ALA A 354 3.77 -21.31 -4.92
N THR A 355 4.32 -20.42 -4.10
CA THR A 355 3.75 -20.11 -2.78
C THR A 355 2.84 -18.89 -2.80
N VAL A 356 2.93 -18.08 -3.85
CA VAL A 356 2.04 -16.94 -4.15
C VAL A 356 1.62 -16.98 -5.61
N SER A 357 0.48 -16.38 -5.94
CA SER A 357 -0.07 -16.28 -7.31
C SER A 357 0.51 -15.09 -8.12
N ARG A 358 1.52 -14.39 -7.58
CA ARG A 358 2.12 -13.18 -8.19
C ARG A 358 3.16 -13.52 -9.23
N SER A 359 3.09 -12.88 -10.39
CA SER A 359 4.10 -12.94 -11.46
C SER A 359 4.72 -11.55 -11.68
N TYR A 360 6.01 -11.52 -12.05
CA TYR A 360 6.77 -10.29 -12.27
C TYR A 360 7.26 -10.22 -13.71
N THR A 361 6.72 -9.28 -14.48
CA THR A 361 7.00 -9.08 -15.91
C THR A 361 7.46 -7.65 -16.15
N LEU A 362 8.56 -7.45 -16.88
CA LEU A 362 9.16 -6.15 -17.16
C LEU A 362 9.15 -5.92 -18.68
N GLN A 363 8.48 -4.84 -19.15
CA GLN A 363 8.67 -4.36 -20.52
C GLN A 363 9.84 -3.36 -20.53
N VAL A 364 10.76 -3.51 -21.48
CA VAL A 364 11.95 -2.65 -21.56
C VAL A 364 11.93 -1.88 -22.88
N GLU A 365 11.98 -0.56 -22.76
CA GLU A 365 12.16 0.36 -23.88
C GLU A 365 13.59 0.87 -23.87
N VAL A 366 14.29 0.71 -24.99
CA VAL A 366 15.68 1.16 -25.11
C VAL A 366 15.75 2.27 -26.13
N THR A 367 16.25 3.42 -25.73
CA THR A 367 16.47 4.55 -26.63
C THR A 367 17.97 4.74 -26.87
N GLN A 368 18.32 4.99 -28.12
CA GLN A 368 19.65 5.45 -28.51
C GLN A 368 19.45 6.83 -29.11
N VAL A 369 20.16 7.82 -28.58
CA VAL A 369 19.89 9.22 -28.87
C VAL A 369 20.95 9.79 -29.80
N GLU A 370 20.49 10.35 -30.92
CA GLU A 370 21.38 11.04 -31.86
C GLU A 370 22.09 12.22 -31.14
N ARG A 371 23.41 12.31 -31.30
CA ARG A 371 24.26 13.33 -30.66
C ARG A 371 25.09 14.04 -31.71
N HIS A 372 25.19 15.37 -31.57
CA HIS A 372 25.96 16.24 -32.45
C HIS A 372 27.18 16.80 -31.75
N ALA A 373 28.28 16.94 -32.47
CA ALA A 373 29.50 17.54 -31.97
C ALA A 373 29.37 19.06 -31.87
N VAL A 374 29.63 19.61 -30.69
CA VAL A 374 29.75 21.06 -30.45
C VAL A 374 31.18 21.40 -30.10
N LEU A 375 31.83 22.19 -30.96
CA LEU A 375 33.25 22.56 -30.82
C LEU A 375 33.40 24.07 -30.59
N PHE A 376 34.36 24.44 -29.76
CA PHE A 376 34.77 25.82 -29.50
C PHE A 376 36.22 26.04 -29.96
N GLN A 377 36.46 27.15 -30.63
CA GLN A 377 37.76 27.50 -31.21
C GLN A 377 38.18 28.91 -30.81
N THR A 378 39.48 29.11 -30.67
CA THR A 378 40.05 30.29 -29.99
C THR A 378 40.02 31.59 -30.77
N GLY A 379 39.78 31.57 -32.09
CA GLY A 379 39.84 32.75 -32.96
C GLY A 379 41.24 33.38 -33.08
N GLU A 380 41.40 34.37 -33.97
CA GLU A 380 42.62 35.18 -34.04
C GLU A 380 42.52 36.27 -32.95
N HIS A 381 43.50 36.37 -32.04
CA HIS A 381 43.58 37.30 -30.90
C HIS A 381 43.05 36.85 -29.52
N GLY A 382 43.08 35.54 -29.21
CA GLY A 382 42.90 35.08 -27.83
C GLY A 382 43.18 33.59 -27.61
N THR A 383 42.98 33.11 -26.37
CA THR A 383 43.16 31.71 -25.94
C THR A 383 41.91 31.16 -25.24
N LEU A 384 41.69 29.83 -25.29
CA LEU A 384 40.65 29.12 -24.55
C LEU A 384 41.20 28.59 -23.22
N GLU A 385 40.49 28.84 -22.12
CA GLU A 385 40.97 28.45 -20.78
C GLU A 385 40.59 27.02 -20.36
N ARG A 386 39.73 26.30 -21.12
CA ARG A 386 39.19 24.97 -20.74
C ARG A 386 38.75 24.14 -21.97
N THR A 387 38.45 22.85 -21.74
CA THR A 387 38.04 21.85 -22.76
C THR A 387 36.95 22.38 -23.69
N SER A 388 37.08 22.09 -24.98
CA SER A 388 36.41 22.84 -26.04
C SER A 388 35.48 22.01 -26.93
N ASN A 389 35.27 20.72 -26.64
CA ASN A 389 34.49 19.83 -27.50
C ASN A 389 33.51 18.97 -26.68
N PHE A 390 32.24 18.96 -27.07
CA PHE A 390 31.17 18.20 -26.41
C PHE A 390 30.37 17.40 -27.45
N ALA A 391 29.79 16.27 -27.06
CA ALA A 391 28.75 15.58 -27.82
C ALA A 391 27.40 15.89 -27.13
N VAL A 392 26.48 16.53 -27.85
CA VAL A 392 25.23 17.06 -27.29
C VAL A 392 24.05 16.36 -27.95
N LYS A 393 23.07 15.93 -27.14
CA LYS A 393 21.84 15.28 -27.59
C LYS A 393 21.06 16.16 -28.59
N ASP A 394 20.63 15.57 -29.70
CA ASP A 394 19.77 16.22 -30.70
C ASP A 394 18.50 16.78 -30.04
N GLY A 395 18.12 17.99 -30.44
CA GLY A 395 17.00 18.73 -29.87
C GLY A 395 17.23 19.30 -28.47
N SER A 396 18.39 19.09 -27.84
CA SER A 396 18.69 19.65 -26.51
C SER A 396 19.32 21.03 -26.57
N THR A 397 18.98 21.89 -25.61
CA THR A 397 19.66 23.18 -25.41
C THR A 397 20.95 23.00 -24.61
N MET A 398 22.03 23.69 -25.00
CA MET A 398 23.34 23.61 -24.32
C MET A 398 23.25 23.82 -22.79
N ARG A 399 22.40 24.73 -22.31
CA ARG A 399 22.18 25.05 -20.89
C ARG A 399 21.57 23.87 -20.11
N LYS A 400 20.56 23.20 -20.67
CA LYS A 400 19.88 22.07 -20.02
C LYS A 400 20.79 20.85 -19.88
N SER A 401 21.71 20.65 -20.82
CA SER A 401 22.66 19.55 -20.79
C SER A 401 23.87 19.78 -19.86
N GLY A 402 23.93 20.93 -19.16
CA GLY A 402 25.00 21.24 -18.21
C GLY A 402 26.38 21.49 -18.84
N TYR A 403 26.47 21.59 -20.18
CA TYR A 403 27.74 21.79 -20.88
C TYR A 403 28.19 23.26 -20.79
N PRO A 404 29.44 23.52 -20.39
CA PRO A 404 29.93 24.89 -20.25
C PRO A 404 30.27 25.51 -21.60
N VAL A 405 29.98 26.81 -21.76
CA VAL A 405 30.66 27.62 -22.79
C VAL A 405 32.01 28.06 -22.21
N PRO A 406 33.14 27.76 -22.88
CA PRO A 406 34.46 28.08 -22.35
C PRO A 406 34.67 29.59 -22.20
N SER A 407 35.48 29.99 -21.21
CA SER A 407 35.98 31.36 -21.12
C SER A 407 37.11 31.57 -22.12
N VAL A 408 37.17 32.79 -22.66
CA VAL A 408 38.25 33.25 -23.54
C VAL A 408 39.10 34.29 -22.82
N ALA A 409 40.40 34.24 -23.04
CA ALA A 409 41.32 35.30 -22.67
C ALA A 409 41.76 36.03 -23.95
N ALA A 410 41.35 37.29 -24.09
CA ALA A 410 41.73 38.09 -25.25
C ALA A 410 43.19 38.57 -25.14
N ASP A 411 43.87 38.62 -26.28
CA ASP A 411 45.21 39.21 -26.37
C ASP A 411 45.16 40.71 -26.03
N SER A 412 46.30 41.25 -25.56
CA SER A 412 46.40 42.66 -25.17
C SER A 412 45.96 43.60 -26.30
N GLY A 413 44.97 44.45 -26.02
CA GLY A 413 44.41 45.40 -26.98
C GLY A 413 43.25 44.86 -27.83
N TYR A 414 42.69 43.71 -27.44
CA TYR A 414 41.48 43.13 -28.03
C TYR A 414 40.46 42.77 -26.95
N SER A 415 39.18 42.89 -27.29
CA SER A 415 38.05 42.47 -26.45
C SER A 415 37.24 41.40 -27.16
N PHE A 416 36.84 40.36 -26.41
CA PHE A 416 35.94 39.33 -26.92
C PHE A 416 34.56 39.91 -27.26
N THR A 417 34.03 39.55 -28.43
CA THR A 417 32.77 40.08 -28.97
C THR A 417 31.68 39.02 -29.14
N GLY A 418 32.03 37.73 -29.12
CA GLY A 418 31.08 36.63 -29.24
C GLY A 418 31.66 35.42 -29.98
N TRP A 419 30.83 34.41 -30.14
CA TRP A 419 31.11 33.14 -30.79
C TRP A 419 30.46 33.12 -32.17
N LEU A 420 31.27 33.08 -33.23
CA LEU A 420 30.79 32.88 -34.59
C LEU A 420 30.48 31.39 -34.81
N GLY A 421 29.21 31.06 -34.98
CA GLY A 421 28.77 29.71 -35.32
C GLY A 421 29.07 29.34 -36.78
N THR A 422 29.04 28.04 -37.09
CA THR A 422 29.13 27.50 -38.47
C THR A 422 27.98 27.96 -39.37
N ASP A 423 26.89 28.42 -38.78
CA ASP A 423 25.76 29.07 -39.45
C ASP A 423 26.02 30.56 -39.81
N GLY A 424 27.18 31.09 -39.46
CA GLY A 424 27.58 32.47 -39.73
C GLY A 424 27.03 33.51 -38.75
N ILE A 425 26.35 33.09 -37.67
CA ILE A 425 25.77 33.99 -36.68
C ILE A 425 26.71 34.12 -35.48
N THR A 426 27.01 35.35 -35.08
CA THR A 426 27.78 35.62 -33.85
C THR A 426 26.86 35.71 -32.64
N ARG A 427 27.14 34.92 -31.62
CA ARG A 427 26.34 34.78 -30.38
C ARG A 427 27.18 35.09 -29.14
N THR A 428 26.59 35.72 -28.14
CA THR A 428 27.17 35.80 -26.79
C THR A 428 27.22 34.40 -26.15
N SER A 429 28.01 34.23 -25.08
CA SER A 429 28.06 32.94 -24.36
C SER A 429 26.69 32.51 -23.82
N ASN A 430 25.83 33.45 -23.42
CA ASN A 430 24.47 33.13 -22.97
C ASN A 430 23.58 32.67 -24.12
N GLU A 431 23.67 33.33 -25.29
CA GLU A 431 22.93 32.91 -26.48
C GLU A 431 23.40 31.56 -27.03
N VAL A 432 24.69 31.20 -26.83
CA VAL A 432 25.17 29.84 -27.13
C VAL A 432 24.61 28.83 -26.11
N LEU A 433 24.55 29.18 -24.82
CA LEU A 433 23.93 28.32 -23.80
C LEU A 433 22.44 28.08 -24.09
N ASP A 434 21.74 29.05 -24.68
CA ASP A 434 20.32 28.95 -24.96
C ASP A 434 20.01 28.31 -26.34
N LEU A 435 21.05 27.88 -27.07
CA LEU A 435 20.90 27.28 -28.39
C LEU A 435 20.51 25.80 -28.33
N THR A 436 19.47 25.42 -29.08
CA THR A 436 19.10 24.03 -29.34
C THR A 436 20.03 23.42 -30.39
N VAL A 437 20.63 22.28 -30.06
CA VAL A 437 21.53 21.54 -30.94
C VAL A 437 20.73 20.57 -31.81
N THR A 438 20.69 20.81 -33.11
CA THR A 438 20.02 19.92 -34.10
C THR A 438 20.97 19.44 -35.21
N GLY A 439 22.28 19.58 -34.98
CA GLY A 439 23.34 19.36 -35.95
C GLY A 439 24.71 19.70 -35.38
N ASP A 440 25.78 19.19 -36.00
CA ASP A 440 27.17 19.52 -35.63
C ASP A 440 27.42 21.04 -35.73
N MET A 441 28.00 21.61 -34.68
CA MET A 441 28.26 23.06 -34.58
C MET A 441 29.69 23.35 -34.17
N THR A 442 30.30 24.36 -34.78
CA THR A 442 31.57 24.92 -34.34
C THR A 442 31.42 26.40 -34.08
N PHE A 443 31.87 26.85 -32.91
CA PHE A 443 31.87 28.21 -32.44
C PHE A 443 33.30 28.75 -32.39
N THR A 444 33.61 29.73 -33.21
CA THR A 444 34.92 30.39 -33.22
C THR A 444 34.83 31.73 -32.50
N ALA A 445 35.63 31.93 -31.46
CA ALA A 445 35.68 33.18 -30.72
C ALA A 445 36.07 34.35 -31.64
N GLN A 446 35.37 35.48 -31.51
CA GLN A 446 35.61 36.69 -32.27
C GLN A 446 36.06 37.82 -31.34
N TYR A 447 37.02 38.62 -31.78
CA TYR A 447 37.58 39.72 -31.01
C TYR A 447 37.57 41.02 -31.82
N ALA A 448 37.36 42.14 -31.14
CA ALA A 448 37.49 43.47 -31.70
C ALA A 448 38.68 44.19 -31.06
N LYS A 449 39.44 44.92 -31.88
CA LYS A 449 40.57 45.73 -31.42
C LYS A 449 40.06 46.87 -30.54
N ASP A 450 40.63 46.99 -29.35
CA ASP A 450 40.28 48.04 -28.40
C ASP A 450 40.63 49.41 -28.99
N SER A 451 39.62 50.28 -29.08
CA SER A 451 39.82 51.66 -29.53
C SER A 451 40.49 52.43 -28.40
N GLY A 452 41.76 52.79 -28.61
CA GLY A 452 42.63 53.36 -27.58
C GLY A 452 42.03 54.54 -26.82
N SER A 453 41.75 54.32 -25.54
CA SER A 453 41.90 55.32 -24.49
C SER A 453 42.13 54.57 -23.19
N GLY A 454 43.33 54.75 -22.62
CA GLY A 454 43.72 54.15 -21.35
C GLY A 454 42.77 54.56 -20.22
N GLY A 455 42.26 53.55 -19.52
CA GLY A 455 41.36 53.72 -18.38
C GLY A 455 40.87 52.36 -17.91
N SER A 456 41.69 51.67 -17.13
CA SER A 456 41.29 50.49 -16.37
C SER A 456 40.08 50.85 -15.49
N THR A 457 38.88 50.44 -15.88
CA THR A 457 37.73 50.33 -14.99
C THR A 457 37.65 48.88 -14.56
N GLY A 458 38.36 48.53 -13.48
CA GLY A 458 38.16 47.25 -12.83
C GLY A 458 36.69 47.06 -12.51
N THR A 459 36.05 46.09 -13.14
CA THR A 459 34.65 45.74 -12.86
C THR A 459 34.58 45.34 -11.40
N ALA A 460 33.94 46.16 -10.58
CA ALA A 460 33.71 45.84 -9.18
C ALA A 460 32.96 44.50 -9.12
N ARG A 461 33.54 43.52 -8.42
CA ARG A 461 32.92 42.21 -8.17
C ARG A 461 32.63 42.10 -6.69
N TYR A 462 31.47 41.57 -6.38
CA TYR A 462 31.05 41.28 -5.02
C TYR A 462 31.07 39.79 -4.77
N THR A 463 31.23 39.40 -3.51
CA THR A 463 31.24 38.01 -3.08
C THR A 463 29.93 37.71 -2.37
N ILE A 464 29.31 36.61 -2.75
CA ILE A 464 28.22 35.98 -2.01
C ILE A 464 28.81 34.74 -1.35
N GLU A 465 28.74 34.66 -0.03
CA GLU A 465 29.12 33.47 0.72
C GLU A 465 27.87 32.61 0.94
N ALA A 466 27.86 31.43 0.34
CA ALA A 466 26.76 30.47 0.43
C ALA A 466 27.15 29.29 1.32
N SER A 467 26.28 28.95 2.27
CA SER A 467 26.46 27.81 3.19
C SER A 467 25.16 27.04 3.39
N ALA A 468 25.27 25.77 3.74
CA ALA A 468 24.15 24.91 4.08
C ALA A 468 24.43 24.26 5.44
N GLY A 469 23.41 24.16 6.28
CA GLY A 469 23.43 23.40 7.54
C GLY A 469 23.38 21.89 7.31
N HIS A 470 23.29 21.12 8.40
CA HIS A 470 23.13 19.66 8.32
C HIS A 470 21.72 19.30 7.83
N GLY A 471 21.60 18.40 6.84
CA GLY A 471 20.32 17.94 6.31
C GLY A 471 19.97 18.43 4.90
N GLY A 472 20.94 18.93 4.13
CA GLY A 472 20.78 19.31 2.73
C GLY A 472 21.95 20.12 2.18
N GLY A 473 21.80 20.65 0.97
CA GLY A 473 22.82 21.40 0.25
C GLY A 473 22.29 22.69 -0.40
N ILE A 474 23.23 23.58 -0.77
CA ILE A 474 22.98 24.79 -1.54
C ILE A 474 23.94 24.86 -2.74
N SER A 475 23.46 25.23 -3.93
CA SER A 475 24.26 25.30 -5.15
C SER A 475 24.07 26.62 -5.90
N PRO A 476 25.15 27.33 -6.27
CA PRO A 476 26.55 27.02 -5.94
C PRO A 476 26.89 27.30 -4.47
N ASP A 477 27.75 26.46 -3.87
CA ASP A 477 28.21 26.62 -2.49
C ASP A 477 29.48 27.49 -2.37
N GLY A 478 29.79 27.93 -1.15
CA GLY A 478 31.01 28.63 -0.82
C GLY A 478 31.09 30.06 -1.38
N ARG A 479 32.29 30.48 -1.79
CA ARG A 479 32.56 31.87 -2.23
C ARG A 479 32.25 32.07 -3.71
N VAL A 480 31.14 32.72 -3.99
CA VAL A 480 30.67 33.00 -5.35
C VAL A 480 30.95 34.45 -5.73
N ARG A 481 31.72 34.67 -6.81
CA ARG A 481 32.01 36.03 -7.32
C ARG A 481 30.98 36.46 -8.37
N VAL A 482 30.35 37.60 -8.12
CA VAL A 482 29.31 38.19 -8.98
C VAL A 482 29.73 39.59 -9.42
N SER A 483 29.54 39.92 -10.70
CA SER A 483 29.81 41.25 -11.23
C SER A 483 28.79 42.26 -10.70
N ARG A 484 29.23 43.50 -10.44
CA ARG A 484 28.35 44.58 -9.97
C ARG A 484 27.17 44.79 -10.92
N GLY A 485 25.97 44.68 -10.39
CA GLY A 485 24.71 44.87 -11.10
C GLY A 485 24.20 43.62 -11.83
N SER A 486 24.87 42.46 -11.71
CA SER A 486 24.39 41.18 -12.22
C SER A 486 23.56 40.44 -11.17
N ASP A 487 22.71 39.53 -11.65
CA ASP A 487 21.90 38.67 -10.79
C ASP A 487 22.63 37.35 -10.49
N LYS A 488 22.28 36.70 -9.39
CA LYS A 488 22.79 35.37 -9.05
C LYS A 488 21.75 34.52 -8.33
N THR A 489 21.48 33.35 -8.89
CA THR A 489 20.54 32.36 -8.33
C THR A 489 21.27 31.25 -7.57
N PHE A 490 20.65 30.81 -6.48
CA PHE A 490 21.02 29.67 -5.65
C PHE A 490 19.85 28.68 -5.57
N ARG A 491 20.13 27.38 -5.62
CA ARG A 491 19.16 26.30 -5.37
C ARG A 491 19.48 25.61 -4.05
N ILE A 492 18.46 25.31 -3.27
CA ILE A 492 18.52 24.64 -1.97
C ILE A 492 17.85 23.28 -2.13
N THR A 493 18.51 22.22 -1.66
CA THR A 493 18.03 20.84 -1.81
C THR A 493 18.17 20.12 -0.48
N PRO A 494 17.07 19.71 0.18
CA PRO A 494 17.15 18.92 1.40
C PRO A 494 17.67 17.51 1.11
N ASP A 495 18.38 16.93 2.08
CA ASP A 495 18.74 15.51 2.09
C ASP A 495 17.50 14.66 2.44
N ALA A 496 17.51 13.37 2.10
CA ALA A 496 16.42 12.47 2.45
C ALA A 496 16.16 12.44 3.98
N GLY A 497 14.89 12.61 4.39
CA GLY A 497 14.47 12.68 5.79
C GLY A 497 14.61 14.07 6.44
N TYR A 498 14.89 15.10 5.64
CA TYR A 498 14.96 16.49 6.07
C TYR A 498 14.07 17.36 5.18
N GLU A 499 13.63 18.50 5.71
CA GLU A 499 12.96 19.56 4.97
C GLU A 499 13.69 20.89 5.17
N ILE A 500 13.49 21.84 4.24
CA ILE A 500 14.05 23.18 4.37
C ILE A 500 13.33 23.86 5.55
N ALA A 501 14.07 24.14 6.61
CA ALA A 501 13.54 24.82 7.78
C ALA A 501 13.41 26.33 7.51
N ASP A 502 14.45 26.92 6.91
CA ASP A 502 14.50 28.32 6.52
C ASP A 502 15.67 28.60 5.56
N VAL A 503 15.63 29.75 4.89
CA VAL A 503 16.78 30.31 4.15
C VAL A 503 17.02 31.72 4.68
N LEU A 504 18.26 32.00 5.10
CA LEU A 504 18.66 33.28 5.65
C LEU A 504 19.51 34.04 4.62
N VAL A 505 19.09 35.24 4.26
CA VAL A 505 19.80 36.14 3.34
C VAL A 505 20.27 37.36 4.11
N ASP A 506 21.59 37.62 4.12
CA ASP A 506 22.21 38.66 4.96
C ASP A 506 21.80 38.57 6.46
N GLY A 507 21.42 37.36 6.93
CA GLY A 507 20.94 37.10 8.30
C GLY A 507 19.44 37.32 8.52
N GLU A 508 18.66 37.65 7.47
CA GLU A 508 17.20 37.78 7.53
C GLU A 508 16.52 36.59 6.84
N SER A 509 15.49 36.03 7.47
CA SER A 509 14.70 34.92 6.93
C SER A 509 13.93 35.34 5.68
N VAL A 510 14.03 34.51 4.64
CA VAL A 510 13.20 34.59 3.43
C VAL A 510 12.23 33.41 3.33
N GLY A 511 12.14 32.57 4.36
CA GLY A 511 11.29 31.39 4.43
C GLY A 511 11.94 30.14 3.84
N ALA A 512 11.23 29.02 3.96
CA ALA A 512 11.64 27.72 3.42
C ALA A 512 11.48 27.68 1.89
N VAL A 513 12.43 28.28 1.17
CA VAL A 513 12.42 28.36 -0.29
C VAL A 513 13.45 27.42 -0.92
N SER A 514 13.06 26.71 -1.98
CA SER A 514 13.96 25.82 -2.76
C SER A 514 14.90 26.59 -3.70
N CYS A 515 14.63 27.88 -3.92
CA CYS A 515 15.43 28.74 -4.79
C CYS A 515 15.42 30.20 -4.31
N TYR A 516 16.57 30.89 -4.44
CA TYR A 516 16.68 32.32 -4.15
C TYR A 516 17.58 33.03 -5.16
N THR A 517 17.13 34.19 -5.67
CA THR A 517 17.90 35.03 -6.61
C THR A 517 18.25 36.37 -5.99
N PHE A 518 19.55 36.67 -5.94
CA PHE A 518 20.02 38.02 -5.70
C PHE A 518 19.93 38.83 -7.00
N GLU A 519 19.08 39.85 -7.01
CA GLU A 519 18.97 40.76 -8.15
C GLU A 519 19.92 41.96 -8.01
N THR A 520 20.54 42.36 -9.11
CA THR A 520 21.36 43.56 -9.24
C THR A 520 22.40 43.70 -8.12
N VAL A 521 23.29 42.72 -7.98
CA VAL A 521 24.23 42.62 -6.85
C VAL A 521 25.15 43.85 -6.78
N ARG A 522 25.06 44.63 -5.70
CA ARG A 522 25.79 45.89 -5.51
C ARG A 522 26.65 45.94 -4.25
N LYS A 523 26.64 44.88 -3.45
CA LYS A 523 27.47 44.69 -2.25
C LYS A 523 27.72 43.19 -2.06
N ASN A 524 28.59 42.84 -1.11
CA ASN A 524 28.73 41.45 -0.68
C ASN A 524 27.48 41.00 0.07
N HIS A 525 27.18 39.71 -0.01
CA HIS A 525 26.01 39.10 0.62
C HIS A 525 26.35 37.75 1.26
N THR A 526 25.47 37.26 2.11
CA THR A 526 25.49 35.88 2.60
C THR A 526 24.14 35.20 2.31
N ILE A 527 24.17 33.90 2.06
CA ILE A 527 22.98 33.05 2.00
C ILE A 527 23.25 31.75 2.74
N GLU A 528 22.38 31.41 3.68
CA GLU A 528 22.50 30.22 4.51
C GLU A 528 21.20 29.41 4.45
N ALA A 529 21.29 28.13 4.11
CA ALA A 529 20.16 27.21 4.13
C ALA A 529 20.14 26.40 5.43
N GLU A 530 19.02 26.44 6.15
CA GLU A 530 18.78 25.65 7.34
C GLU A 530 17.81 24.51 7.05
N PHE A 531 18.09 23.33 7.61
CA PHE A 531 17.25 22.14 7.46
C PHE A 531 16.86 21.62 8.82
N ARG A 532 15.69 20.99 8.90
CA ARG A 532 15.27 20.23 10.07
C ARG A 532 14.90 18.81 9.65
N ALA A 533 15.19 17.86 10.52
CA ALA A 533 14.74 16.49 10.31
C ALA A 533 13.22 16.48 10.26
N VAL A 534 12.66 15.75 9.29
CA VAL A 534 11.23 15.45 9.29
C VAL A 534 11.01 14.51 10.47
N GLU A 535 10.28 14.98 11.49
CA GLU A 535 9.87 14.08 12.58
C GLU A 535 8.98 13.01 11.96
N LYS A 536 9.47 11.77 11.96
CA LYS A 536 8.73 10.63 11.45
C LYS A 536 7.39 10.59 12.18
N ALA A 537 6.29 10.58 11.43
CA ALA A 537 4.96 10.43 12.00
C ALA A 537 4.96 9.24 12.98
N PRO A 538 4.17 9.30 14.07
CA PRO A 538 4.02 8.14 14.95
C PRO A 538 3.71 6.90 14.11
N ASP A 539 4.33 5.75 14.43
CA ASP A 539 4.03 4.47 13.74
C ASP A 539 2.53 4.16 13.90
N THR A 540 1.76 4.59 12.91
CA THR A 540 0.32 4.39 12.83
C THR A 540 0.00 2.91 12.57
N GLY A 541 0.96 2.18 12.01
CA GLY A 541 0.85 0.79 11.57
C GLY A 541 0.10 0.56 10.28
N VAL A 542 -0.24 1.63 9.57
CA VAL A 542 -0.83 1.60 8.23
C VAL A 542 0.08 0.94 7.21
N ASP A 543 1.39 1.16 7.32
CA ASP A 543 2.46 0.59 6.48
C ASP A 543 2.54 -0.94 6.52
N ARG A 544 1.87 -1.59 7.48
CA ARG A 544 1.75 -3.06 7.56
C ARG A 544 0.67 -3.62 6.64
N TRP A 545 -0.25 -2.78 6.18
CA TRP A 545 -1.42 -3.19 5.42
C TRP A 545 -1.48 -2.53 4.05
N LEU A 546 -1.16 -1.25 4.00
CA LEU A 546 -1.30 -0.41 2.82
C LEU A 546 0.07 -0.01 2.27
N ASN A 547 0.13 0.11 0.95
CA ASN A 547 1.28 0.61 0.25
C ASN A 547 1.42 2.11 0.50
N THR A 548 2.33 2.50 1.38
CA THR A 548 2.61 3.90 1.68
C THR A 548 3.71 4.48 0.78
N THR A 549 4.57 3.65 0.18
CA THR A 549 5.82 4.10 -0.46
C THR A 549 5.78 4.28 -1.97
N ASP A 550 4.97 3.52 -2.70
CA ASP A 550 5.15 3.40 -4.16
C ASP A 550 4.42 4.48 -4.96
N HIS A 551 3.84 5.51 -4.32
CA HIS A 551 3.06 6.60 -4.94
C HIS A 551 2.04 6.15 -6.02
N MET A 552 1.61 4.88 -5.99
CA MET A 552 0.69 4.33 -6.97
C MET A 552 -0.70 4.95 -6.87
N ALA A 553 -1.36 5.09 -8.03
CA ALA A 553 -2.73 5.54 -8.12
C ALA A 553 -3.68 4.59 -7.38
N TYR A 554 -4.38 5.12 -6.39
CA TYR A 554 -5.38 4.38 -5.62
C TYR A 554 -6.81 4.80 -5.96
N LEU A 555 -6.98 5.93 -6.66
CA LEU A 555 -8.22 6.37 -7.28
C LEU A 555 -8.06 6.57 -8.78
N ASN A 556 -9.18 6.51 -9.48
CA ASN A 556 -9.26 6.81 -10.91
C ASN A 556 -10.42 7.77 -11.17
N GLY A 557 -10.31 8.56 -12.23
CA GLY A 557 -11.45 9.28 -12.78
C GLY A 557 -12.46 8.35 -13.44
N TYR A 558 -13.64 8.89 -13.73
CA TYR A 558 -14.67 8.18 -14.47
C TYR A 558 -14.28 8.00 -15.94
N GLY A 559 -14.85 6.99 -16.61
CA GLY A 559 -14.61 6.71 -18.04
C GLY A 559 -15.03 7.82 -19.01
N THR A 560 -15.62 8.90 -18.51
CA THR A 560 -15.92 10.15 -19.24
C THR A 560 -14.73 11.12 -19.27
N GLY A 561 -13.62 10.82 -18.59
CA GLY A 561 -12.46 11.69 -18.47
C GLY A 561 -12.57 12.74 -17.35
N LEU A 562 -13.59 12.64 -16.48
CA LEU A 562 -13.79 13.54 -15.33
C LEU A 562 -13.35 12.85 -14.03
N PHE A 563 -12.90 13.62 -13.04
CA PHE A 563 -12.61 13.07 -11.72
C PHE A 563 -13.85 13.02 -10.81
N GLY A 564 -14.72 14.02 -10.88
CA GLY A 564 -15.85 14.25 -9.97
C GLY A 564 -15.41 14.59 -8.56
N PRO A 565 -14.69 15.71 -8.31
CA PRO A 565 -14.12 16.01 -7.01
C PRO A 565 -15.18 16.21 -5.91
N ASP A 566 -16.33 16.77 -6.28
CA ASP A 566 -17.47 17.02 -5.39
C ASP A 566 -18.48 15.86 -5.35
N ASP A 567 -18.27 14.81 -6.15
CA ASP A 567 -19.16 13.66 -6.15
C ASP A 567 -18.98 12.85 -4.86
N HIS A 568 -20.08 12.36 -4.32
CA HIS A 568 -20.09 11.57 -3.09
C HIS A 568 -19.68 10.12 -3.35
N MET A 569 -18.77 9.60 -2.52
CA MET A 569 -18.22 8.27 -2.69
C MET A 569 -19.16 7.19 -2.16
N THR A 570 -19.32 6.09 -2.91
CA THR A 570 -20.04 4.90 -2.43
C THR A 570 -19.16 4.01 -1.57
N ARG A 571 -19.79 3.15 -0.75
CA ARG A 571 -19.08 2.14 0.04
C ARG A 571 -18.26 1.18 -0.82
N ALA A 572 -18.76 0.81 -2.00
CA ALA A 572 -18.01 0.01 -2.97
C ALA A 572 -16.77 0.72 -3.48
N GLN A 573 -16.86 2.01 -3.78
CA GLN A 573 -15.71 2.81 -4.22
C GLN A 573 -14.66 2.95 -3.11
N ALA A 574 -15.07 3.20 -1.87
CA ALA A 574 -14.16 3.27 -0.73
C ALA A 574 -13.44 1.93 -0.49
N ALA A 575 -14.16 0.81 -0.56
CA ALA A 575 -13.57 -0.52 -0.47
C ALA A 575 -12.58 -0.79 -1.61
N GLN A 576 -12.95 -0.46 -2.86
CA GLN A 576 -12.04 -0.65 -3.99
C GLN A 576 -10.74 0.17 -3.83
N MET A 577 -10.86 1.41 -3.36
CA MET A 577 -9.72 2.28 -3.12
C MET A 577 -8.73 1.67 -2.13
N PHE A 578 -9.19 1.24 -0.95
CA PHE A 578 -8.31 0.59 0.02
C PHE A 578 -7.79 -0.75 -0.47
N TYR A 579 -8.58 -1.50 -1.24
CA TYR A 579 -8.12 -2.74 -1.86
C TYR A 579 -6.95 -2.51 -2.82
N ASN A 580 -7.00 -1.45 -3.64
CA ASN A 580 -5.90 -1.08 -4.54
C ASN A 580 -4.61 -0.79 -3.75
N LEU A 581 -4.73 -0.23 -2.54
CA LEU A 581 -3.61 0.07 -1.65
C LEU A 581 -3.09 -1.15 -0.88
N LEU A 582 -3.81 -2.29 -0.84
CA LEU A 582 -3.35 -3.44 -0.04
C LEU A 582 -2.01 -3.97 -0.53
N LEU A 583 -1.07 -4.15 0.41
CA LEU A 583 0.19 -4.86 0.19
C LEU A 583 -0.07 -6.34 -0.14
N ASP A 584 -1.16 -6.92 0.37
CA ASP A 584 -1.61 -8.27 0.05
C ASP A 584 -3.11 -8.38 -0.27
N GLN A 585 -3.39 -8.66 -1.54
CA GLN A 585 -4.74 -8.85 -2.06
C GLN A 585 -5.13 -10.33 -2.19
N GLU A 586 -4.21 -11.27 -1.94
CA GLU A 586 -4.41 -12.72 -2.12
C GLU A 586 -4.97 -13.36 -0.84
N VAL A 587 -6.14 -12.86 -0.44
CA VAL A 587 -6.87 -13.32 0.74
C VAL A 587 -7.98 -14.26 0.29
N SER A 588 -8.06 -15.45 0.91
CA SER A 588 -9.16 -16.36 0.66
C SER A 588 -10.49 -15.72 1.09
N ALA A 589 -11.37 -15.46 0.14
CA ALA A 589 -12.68 -14.85 0.36
C ALA A 589 -13.59 -15.77 1.21
N ALA A 590 -13.59 -15.54 2.52
CA ALA A 590 -14.39 -16.28 3.50
C ALA A 590 -15.71 -15.56 3.83
N VAL A 591 -15.76 -14.23 3.63
CA VAL A 591 -16.92 -13.38 3.91
C VAL A 591 -17.57 -12.96 2.60
N ARG A 592 -18.90 -13.13 2.50
CA ARG A 592 -19.71 -12.74 1.34
C ARG A 592 -20.97 -12.03 1.78
N PHE A 593 -21.43 -11.09 0.96
CA PHE A 593 -22.67 -10.35 1.18
C PHE A 593 -23.71 -10.67 0.11
N THR A 594 -24.97 -10.75 0.51
CA THR A 594 -26.09 -11.15 -0.35
C THR A 594 -26.43 -10.11 -1.43
N ASP A 595 -26.00 -8.87 -1.25
CA ASP A 595 -26.19 -7.74 -2.17
C ASP A 595 -24.90 -7.36 -2.92
N VAL A 596 -23.89 -8.22 -2.88
CA VAL A 596 -22.65 -8.11 -3.67
C VAL A 596 -22.64 -9.25 -4.69
N PRO A 597 -23.02 -8.98 -5.95
CA PRO A 597 -22.91 -9.96 -7.03
C PRO A 597 -21.46 -10.38 -7.25
N ALA A 598 -21.21 -11.66 -7.49
CA ALA A 598 -19.85 -12.20 -7.65
C ALA A 598 -19.10 -11.62 -8.87
N ASP A 599 -19.82 -11.08 -9.85
CA ASP A 599 -19.31 -10.43 -11.06
C ASP A 599 -19.25 -8.90 -10.96
N ALA A 600 -19.64 -8.31 -9.82
CA ALA A 600 -19.51 -6.87 -9.64
C ALA A 600 -18.03 -6.46 -9.59
N TRP A 601 -17.71 -5.30 -10.19
CA TRP A 601 -16.33 -4.80 -10.24
C TRP A 601 -15.68 -4.60 -8.87
N TYR A 602 -16.49 -4.36 -7.83
CA TYR A 602 -16.07 -4.21 -6.43
C TYR A 602 -16.15 -5.52 -5.61
N ALA A 603 -16.62 -6.63 -6.19
CA ALA A 603 -16.91 -7.84 -5.42
C ALA A 603 -15.66 -8.36 -4.71
N ARG A 604 -14.55 -8.50 -5.44
CA ARG A 604 -13.27 -8.95 -4.89
C ARG A 604 -12.76 -8.01 -3.79
N ALA A 605 -12.82 -6.70 -4.01
CA ALA A 605 -12.39 -5.72 -3.02
C ALA A 605 -13.18 -5.83 -1.71
N VAL A 606 -14.51 -5.89 -1.81
CA VAL A 606 -15.40 -6.01 -0.66
C VAL A 606 -15.17 -7.34 0.06
N GLU A 607 -15.10 -8.45 -0.65
CA GLU A 607 -14.89 -9.78 -0.05
C GLU A 607 -13.51 -9.92 0.60
N THR A 608 -12.44 -9.42 -0.04
CA THR A 608 -11.08 -9.42 0.50
C THR A 608 -11.00 -8.57 1.76
N LEU A 609 -11.42 -7.30 1.70
CA LEU A 609 -11.35 -6.42 2.85
C LEU A 609 -12.25 -6.88 4.00
N ALA A 610 -13.43 -7.46 3.69
CA ALA A 610 -14.28 -8.03 4.72
C ALA A 610 -13.68 -9.28 5.35
N SER A 611 -12.98 -10.10 4.56
CA SER A 611 -12.25 -11.28 5.05
C SER A 611 -11.02 -10.88 5.89
N LEU A 612 -10.47 -9.68 5.69
CA LEU A 612 -9.43 -9.07 6.52
C LEU A 612 -9.97 -8.33 7.75
N GLY A 613 -11.29 -8.16 7.88
CA GLY A 613 -11.91 -7.35 8.95
C GLY A 613 -11.86 -5.83 8.72
N MET A 614 -11.34 -5.39 7.56
CA MET A 614 -11.14 -3.97 7.24
C MET A 614 -12.43 -3.27 6.79
N VAL A 615 -13.43 -4.01 6.33
CA VAL A 615 -14.77 -3.48 6.06
C VAL A 615 -15.86 -4.40 6.59
N GLU A 616 -16.98 -3.81 6.98
CA GLU A 616 -18.13 -4.53 7.55
C GLU A 616 -19.40 -4.32 6.75
N GLY A 617 -20.34 -5.26 6.89
CA GLY A 617 -21.69 -5.12 6.35
C GLY A 617 -22.57 -4.18 7.16
N VAL A 618 -23.69 -3.76 6.58
CA VAL A 618 -24.70 -2.92 7.24
C VAL A 618 -25.77 -3.74 7.99
N GLY A 619 -25.47 -5.01 8.27
CA GLY A 619 -26.41 -5.97 8.86
C GLY A 619 -27.27 -6.73 7.83
N GLY A 620 -27.91 -7.81 8.29
CA GLY A 620 -28.78 -8.66 7.44
C GLY A 620 -28.05 -9.36 6.28
N GLY A 621 -26.74 -9.59 6.42
CA GLY A 621 -25.90 -10.17 5.37
C GLY A 621 -25.69 -9.27 4.16
N LYS A 622 -25.78 -7.94 4.33
CA LYS A 622 -25.65 -6.94 3.26
C LYS A 622 -24.46 -6.01 3.47
N PHE A 623 -23.86 -5.54 2.39
CA PHE A 623 -22.80 -4.54 2.39
C PHE A 623 -23.30 -3.12 2.03
N ALA A 624 -24.41 -3.02 1.30
CA ALA A 624 -24.92 -1.78 0.68
C ALA A 624 -23.88 -1.07 -0.22
N PRO A 625 -23.37 -1.73 -1.28
CA PRO A 625 -22.26 -1.23 -2.09
C PRO A 625 -22.52 0.13 -2.74
N GLU A 626 -23.75 0.37 -3.20
CA GLU A 626 -24.15 1.60 -3.90
C GLU A 626 -24.55 2.75 -2.96
N ARG A 627 -24.58 2.51 -1.64
CA ARG A 627 -24.89 3.58 -0.67
C ARG A 627 -23.67 4.48 -0.53
N THR A 628 -23.89 5.79 -0.57
CA THR A 628 -22.88 6.79 -0.24
C THR A 628 -22.39 6.63 1.21
N ILE A 629 -21.08 6.64 1.40
CA ILE A 629 -20.44 6.48 2.71
C ILE A 629 -20.42 7.82 3.45
N THR A 630 -20.72 7.80 4.74
CA THR A 630 -20.60 8.99 5.59
C THR A 630 -19.14 9.25 5.95
N ARG A 631 -18.81 10.49 6.33
CA ARG A 631 -17.47 10.87 6.74
C ARG A 631 -17.00 10.08 7.96
N ALA A 632 -17.88 9.82 8.93
CA ALA A 632 -17.59 8.94 10.06
C ALA A 632 -17.28 7.50 9.63
N GLU A 633 -18.13 6.92 8.77
CA GLU A 633 -17.91 5.55 8.27
C GLU A 633 -16.61 5.41 7.48
N PHE A 634 -16.24 6.42 6.68
CA PHE A 634 -14.98 6.43 5.96
C PHE A 634 -13.79 6.51 6.93
N THR A 635 -13.83 7.41 7.92
CA THR A 635 -12.78 7.52 8.94
C THR A 635 -12.62 6.24 9.73
N VAL A 636 -13.70 5.57 10.10
CA VAL A 636 -13.64 4.28 10.80
C VAL A 636 -13.03 3.21 9.90
N MET A 637 -13.38 3.18 8.61
CA MET A 637 -12.76 2.27 7.65
C MET A 637 -11.26 2.52 7.51
N ALA A 638 -10.83 3.77 7.45
CA ALA A 638 -9.42 4.17 7.39
C ALA A 638 -8.66 3.77 8.66
N MET A 639 -9.24 4.00 9.84
CA MET A 639 -8.63 3.71 11.13
C MET A 639 -8.49 2.20 11.42
N ARG A 640 -9.19 1.32 10.71
CA ARG A 640 -8.98 -0.14 10.82
C ARG A 640 -7.61 -0.59 10.33
N PHE A 641 -6.96 0.21 9.49
CA PHE A 641 -5.58 -0.03 9.06
C PHE A 641 -4.55 0.48 10.06
N ALA A 642 -4.96 1.22 11.10
CA ALA A 642 -4.08 1.81 12.09
C ALA A 642 -4.27 1.23 13.49
N ARG A 643 -3.22 1.39 14.30
CA ARG A 643 -3.29 1.26 15.75
C ARG A 643 -4.02 2.47 16.30
N LEU A 644 -4.92 2.31 17.26
CA LEU A 644 -5.47 3.47 17.98
C LEU A 644 -4.42 4.01 18.97
N PRO A 645 -4.18 5.34 19.00
CA PRO A 645 -3.27 5.92 19.97
C PRO A 645 -3.87 5.90 21.39
N GLU A 646 -3.01 5.96 22.42
CA GLU A 646 -3.48 6.07 23.81
C GLU A 646 -3.95 7.51 24.11
N GLY A 647 -5.26 7.75 23.98
CA GLY A 647 -5.89 9.04 24.28
C GLY A 647 -6.04 9.95 23.06
N GLY A 648 -6.37 11.23 23.30
CA GLY A 648 -6.50 12.26 22.27
C GLY A 648 -7.54 13.32 22.63
N GLU A 649 -7.34 14.55 22.14
CA GLU A 649 -8.30 15.63 22.30
C GLU A 649 -9.30 15.61 21.15
N ASN A 650 -10.59 15.75 21.46
CA ASN A 650 -11.62 15.97 20.46
C ASN A 650 -11.78 17.48 20.21
N PRO A 651 -11.39 18.01 19.04
CA PRO A 651 -11.54 19.42 18.71
C PRO A 651 -12.94 19.77 18.16
N PHE A 652 -13.80 18.78 17.90
CA PHE A 652 -15.05 18.97 17.16
C PHE A 652 -16.26 19.11 18.08
N SER A 653 -17.09 20.11 17.77
CA SER A 653 -18.30 20.42 18.55
C SER A 653 -19.47 19.45 18.32
N ASP A 654 -19.44 18.70 17.22
CA ASP A 654 -20.47 17.75 16.77
C ASP A 654 -20.03 16.28 16.91
N VAL A 655 -18.97 16.03 17.69
CA VAL A 655 -18.49 14.70 18.06
C VAL A 655 -18.50 14.59 19.58
N THR A 656 -19.05 13.50 20.10
CA THR A 656 -19.24 13.24 21.52
C THR A 656 -18.65 11.89 21.90
N SER A 657 -18.19 11.74 23.14
CA SER A 657 -17.59 10.48 23.62
C SER A 657 -18.54 9.27 23.64
N SER A 658 -19.83 9.48 23.36
CA SER A 658 -20.83 8.42 23.19
C SER A 658 -21.02 7.98 21.75
N ASP A 659 -20.41 8.65 20.77
CA ASP A 659 -20.52 8.29 19.37
C ASP A 659 -19.69 7.04 19.05
N TRP A 660 -20.27 6.14 18.27
CA TRP A 660 -19.65 4.86 17.91
C TRP A 660 -18.32 4.99 17.14
N PHE A 661 -18.07 6.16 16.54
CA PHE A 661 -16.85 6.50 15.80
C PHE A 661 -15.87 7.37 16.60
N TYR A 662 -16.18 7.70 17.87
CA TYR A 662 -15.46 8.71 18.63
C TYR A 662 -13.95 8.44 18.67
N ASP A 663 -13.55 7.22 19.06
CA ASP A 663 -12.15 6.86 19.24
C ASP A 663 -11.38 6.91 17.91
N GLN A 664 -12.02 6.50 16.80
CA GLN A 664 -11.43 6.54 15.47
C GLN A 664 -11.27 7.97 14.96
N VAL A 665 -12.25 8.85 15.20
CA VAL A 665 -12.15 10.26 14.82
C VAL A 665 -11.07 10.96 15.62
N VAL A 666 -11.02 10.76 16.93
CA VAL A 666 -9.97 11.33 17.80
C VAL A 666 -8.59 10.79 17.42
N GLY A 667 -8.47 9.49 17.13
CA GLY A 667 -7.22 8.88 16.67
C GLY A 667 -6.76 9.45 15.33
N ALA A 668 -7.67 9.62 14.37
CA ALA A 668 -7.36 10.23 13.08
C ALA A 668 -6.94 11.70 13.20
N VAL A 669 -7.48 12.44 14.18
CA VAL A 669 -7.00 13.80 14.51
C VAL A 669 -5.58 13.76 15.07
N GLN A 670 -5.30 12.84 15.99
CA GLN A 670 -3.99 12.72 16.61
C GLN A 670 -2.89 12.31 15.62
N TYR A 671 -3.23 11.49 14.62
CA TYR A 671 -2.34 11.17 13.51
C TYR A 671 -2.26 12.26 12.42
N GLY A 672 -3.00 13.35 12.58
CA GLY A 672 -3.00 14.45 11.62
C GLY A 672 -3.77 14.17 10.33
N TRP A 673 -4.53 13.08 10.26
CA TRP A 673 -5.29 12.69 9.06
C TRP A 673 -6.52 13.56 8.86
N ILE A 674 -7.09 14.10 9.95
CA ILE A 674 -8.32 14.89 9.95
C ILE A 674 -8.13 16.17 10.76
N THR A 675 -8.40 17.30 10.13
CA THR A 675 -8.35 18.64 10.75
C THR A 675 -9.73 19.26 10.98
N GLY A 676 -10.78 18.69 10.37
CA GLY A 676 -12.16 19.18 10.40
C GLY A 676 -12.43 20.39 9.50
N TYR A 677 -13.64 20.94 9.61
CA TYR A 677 -14.04 22.12 8.86
C TYR A 677 -13.73 23.41 9.62
N THR A 678 -13.65 24.53 8.90
CA THR A 678 -13.36 25.86 9.45
C THR A 678 -14.34 26.36 10.53
N ASP A 679 -15.53 25.76 10.61
CA ASP A 679 -16.54 26.03 11.64
C ASP A 679 -16.35 25.21 12.93
N GLY A 680 -15.28 24.40 13.02
CA GLY A 680 -15.00 23.56 14.18
C GLY A 680 -15.85 22.29 14.24
N THR A 681 -16.35 21.82 13.09
CA THR A 681 -17.15 20.59 12.99
C THR A 681 -16.39 19.47 12.26
N PHE A 682 -16.77 18.22 12.56
CA PHE A 682 -16.35 17.03 11.83
C PHE A 682 -17.36 16.62 10.75
N ARG A 683 -18.66 16.86 10.98
CA ARG A 683 -19.81 16.47 10.16
C ARG A 683 -19.91 14.95 9.95
N PRO A 684 -20.06 14.15 11.02
CA PRO A 684 -19.97 12.68 10.96
C PRO A 684 -20.97 12.04 10.00
N GLU A 685 -22.21 12.55 9.95
CA GLU A 685 -23.30 12.02 9.13
C GLU A 685 -23.33 12.56 7.69
N ALA A 686 -22.47 13.53 7.36
CA ALA A 686 -22.37 14.05 5.99
C ALA A 686 -21.69 13.00 5.09
N THR A 687 -22.19 12.83 3.87
CA THR A 687 -21.58 11.94 2.88
C THR A 687 -20.28 12.54 2.37
N ILE A 688 -19.21 11.75 2.35
CA ILE A 688 -17.87 12.24 2.00
C ILE A 688 -17.70 12.38 0.49
N THR A 689 -17.05 13.47 0.07
CA THR A 689 -16.71 13.71 -1.35
C THR A 689 -15.42 13.00 -1.74
N ARG A 690 -15.22 12.77 -3.04
CA ARG A 690 -13.99 12.16 -3.56
C ARG A 690 -12.73 12.98 -3.26
N ALA A 691 -12.82 14.31 -3.30
CA ALA A 691 -11.69 15.19 -2.93
C ALA A 691 -11.34 15.13 -1.43
N GLU A 692 -12.33 14.96 -0.55
CA GLU A 692 -12.07 14.78 0.87
C GLU A 692 -11.42 13.42 1.16
N VAL A 693 -11.79 12.40 0.40
CA VAL A 693 -11.20 11.06 0.49
C VAL A 693 -9.72 11.09 0.12
N THR A 694 -9.33 11.74 -0.98
CA THR A 694 -7.91 11.86 -1.38
C THR A 694 -7.10 12.56 -0.30
N ALA A 695 -7.58 13.70 0.20
CA ALA A 695 -6.89 14.46 1.24
C ALA A 695 -6.69 13.68 2.55
N ILE A 696 -7.69 12.91 2.99
CA ILE A 696 -7.54 12.07 4.20
C ILE A 696 -6.61 10.89 3.93
N THR A 697 -6.72 10.26 2.74
CA THR A 697 -5.96 9.05 2.40
C THR A 697 -4.48 9.36 2.20
N ASN A 698 -4.13 10.47 1.55
CA ASN A 698 -2.74 10.93 1.42
C ASN A 698 -2.08 11.15 2.77
N ARG A 699 -2.76 11.83 3.70
CA ARG A 699 -2.26 11.99 5.08
C ARG A 699 -2.14 10.66 5.82
N LEU A 700 -3.07 9.75 5.60
CA LEU A 700 -3.01 8.39 6.15
C LEU A 700 -1.81 7.60 5.62
N LEU A 701 -1.47 7.78 4.35
CA LEU A 701 -0.35 7.12 3.69
C LEU A 701 0.99 7.82 3.90
N ASP A 702 1.00 9.01 4.52
CA ASP A 702 2.14 9.93 4.58
C ASP A 702 2.66 10.28 3.17
N ARG A 703 1.74 10.49 2.23
CA ARG A 703 2.00 10.89 0.85
C ARG A 703 1.62 12.35 0.64
N ALA A 704 2.42 13.03 -0.17
CA ALA A 704 2.12 14.37 -0.67
C ALA A 704 2.74 14.51 -2.07
N ALA A 705 2.00 15.15 -2.97
CA ALA A 705 2.57 15.56 -4.24
C ALA A 705 3.65 16.62 -4.02
N ASP A 706 4.71 16.56 -4.83
CA ASP A 706 5.64 17.67 -4.99
C ASP A 706 4.91 18.78 -5.76
N GLU A 707 4.44 19.81 -5.05
CA GLU A 707 3.62 20.89 -5.63
C GLU A 707 4.37 21.64 -6.75
N ASP A 708 5.68 21.90 -6.56
CA ASP A 708 6.53 22.56 -7.56
C ASP A 708 6.63 21.68 -8.81
N TYR A 709 6.84 20.38 -8.65
CA TYR A 709 6.89 19.44 -9.77
C TYR A 709 5.55 19.36 -10.51
N VAL A 710 4.44 19.26 -9.78
CA VAL A 710 3.09 19.16 -10.36
C VAL A 710 2.74 20.42 -11.15
N ASP A 711 3.08 21.59 -10.64
CA ASP A 711 2.81 22.86 -11.30
C ASP A 711 3.68 23.05 -12.56
N ASP A 712 4.95 22.66 -12.49
CA ASP A 712 5.89 22.76 -13.62
C ASP A 712 5.63 21.72 -14.73
N HIS A 713 5.07 20.56 -14.38
CA HIS A 713 4.85 19.43 -15.29
C HIS A 713 3.37 19.11 -15.52
N ALA A 714 2.46 20.05 -15.22
CA ALA A 714 1.01 19.81 -15.32
C ALA A 714 0.59 19.21 -16.66
N GLY A 715 1.23 19.60 -17.77
CA GLY A 715 0.92 19.09 -19.12
C GLY A 715 1.36 17.65 -19.41
N GLU A 716 2.20 17.07 -18.55
CA GLU A 716 2.70 15.69 -18.63
C GLU A 716 1.94 14.74 -17.69
N LEU A 717 1.25 15.30 -16.70
CA LEU A 717 0.44 14.57 -15.73
C LEU A 717 -0.98 14.32 -16.22
N ARG A 718 -1.63 13.31 -15.64
CA ARG A 718 -3.03 12.99 -15.92
C ARG A 718 -3.93 14.14 -15.45
N GLN A 719 -4.56 14.83 -16.40
CA GLN A 719 -5.45 15.95 -16.09
C GLN A 719 -6.93 15.59 -16.15
N PHE A 720 -7.71 16.21 -15.26
CA PHE A 720 -9.17 16.11 -15.25
C PHE A 720 -9.79 17.50 -15.51
N PRO A 721 -10.64 17.66 -16.55
CA PRO A 721 -11.21 18.96 -16.93
C PRO A 721 -12.05 19.64 -15.83
N ASP A 722 -12.56 18.87 -14.88
CA ASP A 722 -13.38 19.32 -13.75
C ASP A 722 -12.57 19.57 -12.47
N VAL A 723 -11.25 19.43 -12.51
CA VAL A 723 -10.34 19.74 -11.39
C VAL A 723 -9.38 20.85 -11.82
N SER A 724 -9.71 22.09 -11.47
CA SER A 724 -8.82 23.24 -11.74
C SER A 724 -7.58 23.19 -10.85
N ALA A 725 -6.44 23.71 -11.30
CA ALA A 725 -5.25 23.88 -10.44
C ALA A 725 -5.51 24.72 -9.17
N SER A 726 -6.50 25.64 -9.21
CA SER A 726 -6.94 26.40 -8.04
C SER A 726 -7.92 25.66 -7.11
N TYR A 727 -8.27 24.41 -7.42
CA TYR A 727 -9.16 23.61 -6.60
C TYR A 727 -8.42 23.17 -5.33
N TRP A 728 -9.06 23.28 -4.17
CA TRP A 728 -8.39 23.10 -2.88
C TRP A 728 -7.73 21.73 -2.70
N GLY A 729 -8.27 20.69 -3.34
CA GLY A 729 -7.73 19.33 -3.32
C GLY A 729 -6.98 18.95 -4.59
N TYR A 730 -6.51 19.91 -5.40
CA TYR A 730 -5.85 19.62 -6.68
C TYR A 730 -4.64 18.71 -6.52
N HIS A 731 -3.68 19.07 -5.67
CA HIS A 731 -2.47 18.26 -5.43
C HIS A 731 -2.80 16.91 -4.79
N ASP A 732 -3.80 16.86 -3.89
CA ASP A 732 -4.27 15.60 -3.31
C ASP A 732 -4.84 14.65 -4.36
N ILE A 733 -5.57 15.18 -5.34
CA ILE A 733 -6.15 14.41 -6.43
C ILE A 733 -5.06 13.92 -7.38
N VAL A 734 -4.09 14.78 -7.73
CA VAL A 734 -2.95 14.41 -8.57
C VAL A 734 -2.13 13.29 -7.92
N GLU A 735 -1.87 13.37 -6.62
CA GLU A 735 -1.18 12.32 -5.86
C GLU A 735 -1.94 10.99 -5.86
N ALA A 736 -3.27 11.03 -5.96
CA ALA A 736 -4.12 9.86 -5.86
C ALA A 736 -4.35 9.10 -7.17
N THR A 737 -4.01 9.69 -8.34
CA THR A 737 -4.46 9.26 -9.67
C THR A 737 -3.37 9.21 -10.72
#